data_AF-A0A2J6QUJ6-F1
#
_entry.id   AF-A0A2J6QUJ6-F1
#
_cell.length_a   1.000
_cell.length_b   1.000
_cell.length_c   1.000
_cell.angle_alpha   90.00
_cell.angle_beta   90.00
_cell.angle_gamma   90.00
#
_symmetry.space_group_name_H-M   'P 1'
#
loop_
_entity.id
_entity.type
_entity.pdbx_description
1 polymer ?
#
loop_
_entity_poly.entity_id
_entity_poly.type
_entity_poly.pdbx_seq_one_letter_code
_entity_poly.pdbx_strand_id
1 'polypeptide(L)'
;MEHIAQPARNSPFPHVQVPYLCGQLSPFSPSEYLKWQANPSAWFASCRDDALDDFAAKIQNHLYFGLLSAFLCTKVEHASFLRTNDDGQQCIDSVQVQNTLRTWQNDPTSWSSTTPTFRSRQTTEAYKKACENPNRNALRAFKQARQEDAWPMLRQTWSVVSDLVDYLLTSEFDSKADLWSQPAYGVFFSVDILLDQLYLALYHSDPRFRDPLRRSLAAHFPPLRNSMRKSGRCPSLPWRLQMSATDCYRLLFLPTHSPPQDHDSCTSQRCNSFASPKTQHRDDCGGCPSIESNLKTVLQCISEDSIPLVRCEEDEQGNVTIEIVKGNLLSDYTAISHVWTGGLGNVIENSLPQCQLQYLLRAVTNLPPAPQFSIIDPSNDPWQDLRAWFLSRIPSRIKHALNQASWKAPRRQALFWIDSLCIPNNKEHTSISDANREEIESSKAKAINSMAQLYAGAEKVLVLDPEIRELPSELVSDDNELLALYIRTSPWMARSWPLQEGALAQNLYFQLKDRSLLLEDSHYDLIGLRSLKMLQYYKEYEAMSKTDADWRDPYSRFVSVWNGLVNRTTTQADDLPAILAAMMDCSAGEVLEFTPQERMRALLKEESSLPLVLFYQPTSLVDGHWTPKIPGSDERQTLIHPMYGSFKVTERGLVLEDVYETFGFVLDAAPDDDVFAFLIKGVENKYWRYVISQEAGTVPSGQQRAAQTFFLLSNLCATDGSNYHGARFAIVQEESEELTIQHEAPVLYNCFDDVVTPRGSERIYTNCKEVARLGKRGFDLILDIGTCILAVPSRYKRYAKQEL
;
A
#
# COMPACT_ATOMS: atom_id res chain seq x y z
N MET A 1 20.52 12.59 -8.65
CA MET A 1 21.00 11.42 -9.40
C MET A 1 19.98 11.13 -10.50
N GLU A 2 20.38 10.39 -11.53
CA GLU A 2 19.66 10.22 -12.81
C GLU A 2 18.44 9.31 -12.64
N HIS A 3 17.21 9.86 -12.62
CA HIS A 3 16.02 9.08 -12.22
C HIS A 3 15.28 8.39 -13.37
N ILE A 4 15.97 8.18 -14.48
CA ILE A 4 15.73 7.06 -15.38
C ILE A 4 17.11 6.47 -15.62
N ALA A 5 17.65 5.79 -14.60
CA ALA A 5 18.86 5.02 -14.76
C ALA A 5 18.68 4.11 -15.97
N GLN A 6 19.65 4.16 -16.89
CA GLN A 6 19.70 3.19 -17.95
C GLN A 6 19.62 1.80 -17.30
N PRO A 7 18.69 0.89 -17.67
CA PRO A 7 18.88 -0.52 -17.36
C PRO A 7 20.33 -0.88 -17.70
N ALA A 8 20.96 -1.67 -16.83
CA ALA A 8 22.38 -2.04 -16.95
C ALA A 8 22.74 -2.26 -18.42
N ARG A 9 23.89 -1.76 -18.89
CA ARG A 9 24.34 -1.78 -20.31
C ARG A 9 24.18 -3.12 -21.06
N ASN A 10 23.90 -4.21 -20.35
CA ASN A 10 23.70 -5.56 -20.86
C ASN A 10 22.30 -6.16 -20.52
N SER A 11 21.27 -5.35 -20.26
CA SER A 11 19.90 -5.87 -20.06
C SER A 11 19.37 -6.47 -21.37
N PRO A 12 18.82 -7.70 -21.35
CA PRO A 12 18.18 -8.29 -22.52
C PRO A 12 16.84 -7.62 -22.88
N PHE A 13 16.34 -6.71 -22.03
CA PHE A 13 15.13 -5.94 -22.30
C PHE A 13 15.49 -4.57 -22.87
N PRO A 14 14.92 -4.18 -24.02
CA PRO A 14 15.30 -2.94 -24.71
C PRO A 14 14.99 -1.72 -23.85
N HIS A 15 15.84 -0.69 -23.96
CA HIS A 15 15.49 0.66 -23.53
C HIS A 15 14.20 1.07 -24.21
N VAL A 16 13.13 1.26 -23.45
CA VAL A 16 11.90 1.69 -24.08
C VAL A 16 11.88 3.18 -24.26
N GLN A 17 11.76 3.55 -25.52
CA GLN A 17 11.73 4.91 -25.99
C GLN A 17 10.33 5.17 -26.49
N VAL A 18 9.70 6.23 -25.97
CA VAL A 18 8.38 6.63 -26.43
C VAL A 18 8.54 7.29 -27.81
N PRO A 19 7.98 6.73 -28.88
CA PRO A 19 8.14 7.28 -30.21
C PRO A 19 7.45 8.63 -30.33
N TYR A 20 8.01 9.51 -31.16
CA TYR A 20 7.39 10.77 -31.52
C TYR A 20 6.42 10.57 -32.69
N LEU A 21 5.12 10.66 -32.43
CA LEU A 21 4.05 10.45 -33.40
C LEU A 21 3.40 11.74 -33.88
N CYS A 22 3.58 12.88 -33.20
CA CYS A 22 2.91 14.13 -33.56
C CYS A 22 3.18 14.61 -35.00
N GLY A 23 4.28 14.20 -35.63
CA GLY A 23 4.59 14.53 -37.02
C GLY A 23 4.61 16.03 -37.29
N GLN A 24 3.67 16.53 -38.11
CA GLN A 24 3.53 17.95 -38.47
C GLN A 24 2.51 18.72 -37.60
N LEU A 25 1.94 18.10 -36.56
CA LEU A 25 1.01 18.77 -35.67
C LEU A 25 1.68 19.95 -34.97
N SER A 26 0.99 21.10 -34.98
CA SER A 26 1.51 22.32 -34.35
C SER A 26 1.48 22.21 -32.82
N PRO A 27 2.53 22.70 -32.13
CA PRO A 27 2.56 22.70 -30.67
C PRO A 27 1.53 23.67 -30.07
N PHE A 28 0.90 23.23 -28.98
CA PHE A 28 -0.07 24.02 -28.22
C PHE A 28 0.59 25.12 -27.39
N SER A 29 0.03 26.33 -27.44
CA SER A 29 0.22 27.33 -26.40
C SER A 29 -0.54 26.94 -25.12
N PRO A 30 -0.15 27.48 -23.93
CA PRO A 30 -0.90 27.27 -22.69
C PRO A 30 -2.39 27.59 -22.83
N SER A 31 -2.72 28.69 -23.52
CA SER A 31 -4.10 29.15 -23.69
C SER A 31 -4.95 28.25 -24.60
N GLU A 32 -4.35 27.63 -25.61
CA GLU A 32 -5.05 26.72 -26.51
C GLU A 32 -5.37 25.40 -25.80
N TYR A 33 -4.44 24.89 -24.99
CA TYR A 33 -4.67 23.69 -24.20
C TYR A 33 -5.82 23.89 -23.21
N LEU A 34 -5.83 25.00 -22.47
CA LEU A 34 -6.88 25.30 -21.49
C LEU A 34 -8.27 25.46 -22.13
N LYS A 35 -8.33 26.04 -23.34
CA LYS A 35 -9.58 26.12 -24.11
C LYS A 35 -10.06 24.75 -24.56
N TRP A 36 -9.15 23.91 -25.04
CA TRP A 36 -9.47 22.53 -25.43
C TRP A 36 -9.95 21.70 -24.24
N GLN A 37 -9.27 21.79 -23.11
CA GLN A 37 -9.56 21.05 -21.89
C GLN A 37 -10.97 21.35 -21.34
N ALA A 38 -11.54 22.52 -21.65
CA ALA A 38 -12.88 22.90 -21.21
C ALA A 38 -14.02 22.07 -21.86
N ASN A 39 -13.77 21.40 -22.99
CA ASN A 39 -14.76 20.52 -23.64
C ASN A 39 -14.09 19.37 -24.41
N PRO A 40 -13.51 18.38 -23.70
CA PRO A 40 -12.79 17.27 -24.31
C PRO A 40 -13.72 16.27 -25.01
N SER A 41 -14.97 16.13 -24.55
CA SER A 41 -15.92 15.13 -25.05
C SER A 41 -16.26 15.32 -26.52
N ALA A 42 -16.47 16.58 -26.95
CA ALA A 42 -16.70 16.91 -28.36
C ALA A 42 -15.48 16.55 -29.23
N TRP A 43 -14.28 16.72 -28.70
CA TRP A 43 -13.04 16.38 -29.38
C TRP A 43 -12.85 14.87 -29.52
N PHE A 44 -13.08 14.09 -28.46
CA PHE A 44 -13.05 12.62 -28.55
C PHE A 44 -14.06 12.08 -29.55
N ALA A 45 -15.27 12.65 -29.57
CA ALA A 45 -16.30 12.28 -30.55
C ALA A 45 -15.82 12.53 -32.00
N SER A 46 -15.08 13.62 -32.24
CA SER A 46 -14.53 13.94 -33.55
C SER A 46 -13.38 13.03 -34.00
N CYS A 47 -12.74 12.33 -33.07
CA CYS A 47 -11.61 11.42 -33.35
C CYS A 47 -12.03 9.96 -33.48
N ARG A 48 -13.34 9.66 -33.41
CA ARG A 48 -13.85 8.28 -33.33
C ARG A 48 -13.41 7.39 -34.50
N ASP A 49 -13.31 7.96 -35.70
CA ASP A 49 -12.99 7.24 -36.94
C ASP A 49 -11.51 7.35 -37.31
N ASP A 50 -10.67 7.94 -36.46
CA ASP A 50 -9.22 8.05 -36.71
C ASP A 50 -8.56 6.66 -36.66
N ALA A 51 -7.52 6.48 -37.48
CA ALA A 51 -6.60 5.35 -37.29
C ALA A 51 -5.88 5.49 -35.94
N LEU A 52 -5.53 4.36 -35.32
CA LEU A 52 -4.99 4.35 -33.96
C LEU A 52 -3.71 5.20 -33.80
N ASP A 53 -2.81 5.20 -34.78
CA ASP A 53 -1.59 6.01 -34.74
C ASP A 53 -1.87 7.51 -34.94
N ASP A 54 -2.85 7.87 -35.77
CA ASP A 54 -3.29 9.27 -35.94
C ASP A 54 -3.94 9.79 -34.65
N PHE A 55 -4.78 8.95 -34.02
CA PHE A 55 -5.36 9.24 -32.72
C PHE A 55 -4.28 9.38 -31.64
N ALA A 56 -3.28 8.48 -31.62
CA ALA A 56 -2.16 8.55 -30.70
C ALA A 56 -1.30 9.81 -30.90
N ALA A 57 -1.04 10.22 -32.14
CA ALA A 57 -0.35 11.47 -32.47
C ALA A 57 -1.12 12.69 -31.92
N LYS A 58 -2.45 12.71 -32.11
CA LYS A 58 -3.33 13.74 -31.56
C LYS A 58 -3.29 13.74 -30.02
N ILE A 59 -3.39 12.58 -29.38
CA ILE A 59 -3.29 12.44 -27.91
C ILE A 59 -1.92 12.93 -27.40
N GLN A 60 -0.82 12.55 -28.04
CA GLN A 60 0.52 13.00 -27.67
C GLN A 60 0.64 14.53 -27.78
N ASN A 61 0.09 15.12 -28.83
CA ASN A 61 0.13 16.58 -29.00
C ASN A 61 -0.67 17.31 -27.90
N HIS A 62 -1.86 16.82 -27.56
CA HIS A 62 -2.74 17.49 -26.58
C HIS A 62 -2.35 17.16 -25.13
N LEU A 63 -2.37 15.87 -24.76
CA LEU A 63 -2.23 15.42 -23.38
C LEU A 63 -0.77 15.25 -22.92
N TYR A 64 0.20 15.15 -23.83
CA TYR A 64 1.62 15.18 -23.45
C TYR A 64 2.19 16.59 -23.59
N PHE A 65 2.35 17.09 -24.82
CA PHE A 65 3.02 18.38 -25.05
C PHE A 65 2.17 19.59 -24.69
N GLY A 66 0.86 19.56 -24.99
CA GLY A 66 -0.06 20.63 -24.61
C GLY A 66 -0.20 20.78 -23.09
N LEU A 67 -0.32 19.67 -22.37
CA LEU A 67 -0.31 19.67 -20.91
C LEU A 67 1.00 20.22 -20.34
N LEU A 68 2.15 19.75 -20.85
CA LEU A 68 3.47 20.24 -20.41
C LEU A 68 3.62 21.75 -20.67
N SER A 69 3.18 22.23 -21.83
CA SER A 69 3.14 23.64 -22.20
C SER A 69 2.30 24.46 -21.21
N ALA A 70 1.09 23.99 -20.90
CA ALA A 70 0.21 24.65 -19.95
C ALA A 70 0.76 24.67 -18.52
N PHE A 71 1.35 23.55 -18.06
CA PHE A 71 1.98 23.44 -16.74
C PHE A 71 3.18 24.38 -16.57
N LEU A 72 4.03 24.46 -17.58
CA LEU A 72 5.17 25.37 -17.59
C LEU A 72 4.75 26.84 -17.80
N CYS A 73 3.48 27.07 -18.17
CA CYS A 73 2.92 28.37 -18.54
C CYS A 73 3.65 29.02 -19.73
N THR A 74 4.32 28.22 -20.57
CA THR A 74 5.13 28.67 -21.71
C THR A 74 4.99 27.68 -22.86
N LYS A 75 4.93 28.18 -24.09
CA LYS A 75 4.83 27.32 -25.29
C LYS A 75 6.03 26.38 -25.35
N VAL A 76 5.75 25.08 -25.43
CA VAL A 76 6.75 24.02 -25.60
C VAL A 76 6.89 23.70 -27.08
N GLU A 77 8.10 23.87 -27.61
CA GLU A 77 8.44 23.37 -28.95
C GLU A 77 8.82 21.90 -28.87
N HIS A 78 8.21 21.05 -29.69
CA HIS A 78 8.40 19.60 -29.64
C HIS A 78 9.88 19.22 -29.71
N ALA A 79 10.63 19.80 -30.67
CA ALA A 79 12.05 19.51 -30.91
C ALA A 79 12.95 19.69 -29.68
N SER A 80 12.57 20.56 -28.73
CA SER A 80 13.31 20.77 -27.48
C SER A 80 13.23 19.59 -26.52
N PHE A 81 12.37 18.61 -26.77
CA PHE A 81 12.13 17.43 -25.93
C PHE A 81 12.25 16.13 -26.73
N LEU A 82 12.93 16.16 -27.88
CA LEU A 82 13.19 15.00 -28.71
C LEU A 82 14.67 14.65 -28.72
N ARG A 83 14.94 13.35 -28.83
CA ARG A 83 16.26 12.82 -29.15
C ARG A 83 16.13 11.77 -30.25
N THR A 84 17.24 11.52 -30.95
CA THR A 84 17.33 10.45 -31.93
C THR A 84 17.90 9.21 -31.25
N ASN A 85 17.26 8.06 -31.43
CA ASN A 85 17.77 6.79 -30.91
C ASN A 85 18.81 6.14 -31.83
N ASP A 86 19.35 4.99 -31.39
CA ASP A 86 20.36 4.24 -32.14
C ASP A 86 19.83 3.73 -33.51
N ASP A 87 18.51 3.54 -33.63
CA ASP A 87 17.83 3.16 -34.87
C ASP A 87 17.45 4.36 -35.77
N GLY A 88 17.85 5.58 -35.40
CA GLY A 88 17.57 6.81 -36.15
C GLY A 88 16.16 7.38 -36.00
N GLN A 89 15.32 6.81 -35.12
CA GLN A 89 13.96 7.26 -34.85
C GLN A 89 13.93 8.41 -33.83
N GLN A 90 12.97 9.32 -33.98
CA GLN A 90 12.72 10.38 -33.02
C GLN A 90 11.91 9.84 -31.83
N CYS A 91 12.39 10.10 -30.62
CA CYS A 91 11.76 9.67 -29.38
C CYS A 91 11.73 10.80 -28.37
N ILE A 92 10.82 10.72 -27.40
CA ILE A 92 10.75 11.67 -26.29
C ILE A 92 12.02 11.58 -25.43
N ASP A 93 12.62 12.72 -25.13
CA ASP A 93 13.73 12.85 -24.19
C ASP A 93 13.23 13.13 -22.78
N SER A 94 13.01 12.05 -22.02
CA SER A 94 12.56 12.11 -20.63
C SER A 94 13.53 12.85 -19.70
N VAL A 95 14.84 12.87 -20.00
CA VAL A 95 15.84 13.59 -19.21
C VAL A 95 15.61 15.09 -19.31
N GLN A 96 15.31 15.57 -20.51
CA GLN A 96 15.05 16.98 -20.76
C GLN A 96 13.73 17.44 -20.13
N VAL A 97 12.71 16.58 -20.09
CA VAL A 97 11.47 16.83 -19.33
C VAL A 97 11.79 17.01 -17.84
N GLN A 98 12.55 16.08 -17.24
CA GLN A 98 12.93 16.15 -15.83
C GLN A 98 13.77 17.40 -15.50
N ASN A 99 14.75 17.73 -16.33
CA ASN A 99 15.58 18.93 -16.14
C ASN A 99 14.73 20.21 -16.18
N THR A 100 13.76 20.27 -17.10
CA THR A 100 12.83 21.40 -17.21
C THR A 100 11.94 21.50 -15.98
N LEU A 101 11.38 20.39 -15.50
CA LEU A 101 10.55 20.38 -14.28
C LEU A 101 11.35 20.76 -13.03
N ARG A 102 12.58 20.25 -12.88
CA ARG A 102 13.49 20.64 -11.78
C ARG A 102 13.80 22.13 -11.81
N THR A 103 14.05 22.67 -12.99
CA THR A 103 14.29 24.12 -13.18
C THR A 103 13.05 24.90 -12.78
N TRP A 104 11.88 24.49 -13.30
CA TRP A 104 10.59 25.08 -12.93
C TRP A 104 10.39 25.08 -11.41
N GLN A 105 10.68 23.98 -10.71
CA GLN A 105 10.50 23.85 -9.24
C GLN A 105 11.47 24.68 -8.40
N ASN A 106 12.75 24.68 -8.77
CA ASN A 106 13.85 25.12 -7.91
C ASN A 106 14.38 26.49 -8.27
N ASP A 107 14.20 26.93 -9.51
CA ASP A 107 14.68 28.22 -9.98
C ASP A 107 13.50 29.10 -10.43
N PRO A 108 12.80 29.76 -9.47
CA PRO A 108 11.77 30.74 -9.81
C PRO A 108 12.35 31.99 -10.47
N THR A 109 13.67 32.14 -10.57
CA THR A 109 14.34 33.28 -11.24
C THR A 109 14.76 32.98 -12.68
N SER A 110 14.58 31.74 -13.14
CA SER A 110 14.71 31.34 -14.54
C SER A 110 13.55 31.91 -15.36
N TRP A 111 13.60 33.21 -15.60
CA TRP A 111 12.60 33.90 -16.40
C TRP A 111 12.78 33.53 -17.87
N SER A 112 11.72 33.02 -18.50
CA SER A 112 11.72 32.78 -19.93
C SER A 112 11.86 34.10 -20.70
N SER A 113 12.53 34.07 -21.85
CA SER A 113 12.56 35.20 -22.81
C SER A 113 11.17 35.60 -23.31
N THR A 114 10.20 34.70 -23.19
CA THR A 114 8.80 34.88 -23.57
C THR A 114 7.96 35.04 -22.31
N THR A 115 7.07 36.03 -22.25
CA THR A 115 6.20 36.24 -21.08
C THR A 115 5.31 35.01 -20.83
N PRO A 116 5.34 34.40 -19.63
CA PRO A 116 4.48 33.27 -19.30
C PRO A 116 2.99 33.63 -19.34
N THR A 117 2.14 32.65 -19.64
CA THR A 117 0.68 32.77 -19.64
C THR A 117 0.11 31.99 -18.46
N PHE A 118 -0.32 32.69 -17.41
CA PHE A 118 -0.95 32.10 -16.23
C PHE A 118 -2.47 32.02 -16.35
N ARG A 119 -3.11 31.12 -15.59
CA ARG A 119 -4.58 30.97 -15.56
C ARG A 119 -5.22 32.01 -14.66
N SER A 120 -4.61 32.29 -13.51
CA SER A 120 -5.12 33.25 -12.55
C SER A 120 -4.40 34.60 -12.59
N ARG A 121 -5.19 35.63 -12.30
CA ARG A 121 -4.69 36.99 -12.09
C ARG A 121 -3.73 37.06 -10.89
N GLN A 122 -3.99 36.31 -9.83
CA GLN A 122 -3.15 36.24 -8.64
C GLN A 122 -1.73 35.79 -8.97
N THR A 123 -1.58 34.72 -9.76
CA THR A 123 -0.26 34.23 -10.18
C THR A 123 0.44 35.23 -11.09
N THR A 124 -0.30 35.91 -11.97
CA THR A 124 0.25 36.98 -12.82
C THR A 124 0.79 38.15 -11.98
N GLU A 125 0.07 38.58 -10.95
CA GLU A 125 0.50 39.65 -10.05
C GLU A 125 1.70 39.23 -9.19
N ALA A 126 1.71 38.00 -8.68
CA ALA A 126 2.83 37.45 -7.93
C ALA A 126 4.10 37.33 -8.79
N TYR A 127 3.95 36.90 -10.05
CA TYR A 127 5.05 36.86 -11.03
C TYR A 127 5.64 38.24 -11.28
N LYS A 128 4.80 39.24 -11.58
CA LYS A 128 5.27 40.62 -11.81
C LYS A 128 6.03 41.17 -10.62
N LYS A 129 5.50 40.97 -9.40
CA LYS A 129 6.15 41.38 -8.16
C LYS A 129 7.50 40.70 -7.95
N ALA A 130 7.61 39.40 -8.28
CA ALA A 130 8.86 38.66 -8.20
C ALA A 130 9.90 39.12 -9.24
N CYS A 131 9.46 39.51 -10.45
CA CYS A 131 10.34 40.08 -11.47
C CYS A 131 10.84 41.49 -11.10
N GLU A 132 9.95 42.34 -10.57
CA GLU A 132 10.28 43.71 -10.17
C GLU A 132 11.21 43.76 -8.96
N ASN A 133 11.05 42.83 -8.00
CA ASN A 133 11.87 42.76 -6.79
C ASN A 133 12.02 41.29 -6.31
N PRO A 134 13.05 40.56 -6.77
CA PRO A 134 13.23 39.12 -6.51
C PRO A 134 13.76 38.83 -5.11
N ASN A 135 13.07 39.30 -4.07
CA ASN A 135 13.36 38.92 -2.69
C ASN A 135 12.71 37.58 -2.32
N ARG A 136 13.20 36.96 -1.24
CA ARG A 136 12.78 35.63 -0.77
C ARG A 136 11.25 35.50 -0.59
N ASN A 137 10.57 36.55 -0.13
CA ASN A 137 9.13 36.52 0.10
C ASN A 137 8.34 36.59 -1.20
N ALA A 138 8.76 37.43 -2.15
CA ALA A 138 8.13 37.52 -3.46
C ALA A 138 8.29 36.21 -4.26
N LEU A 139 9.49 35.60 -4.22
CA LEU A 139 9.75 34.31 -4.87
C LEU A 139 8.93 33.17 -4.23
N ARG A 140 8.81 33.14 -2.90
CA ARG A 140 7.98 32.15 -2.20
C ARG A 140 6.49 32.32 -2.54
N ALA A 141 5.98 33.55 -2.52
CA ALA A 141 4.59 33.84 -2.86
C ALA A 141 4.27 33.48 -4.32
N PHE A 142 5.18 33.77 -5.26
CA PHE A 142 5.04 33.35 -6.65
C PHE A 142 5.04 31.82 -6.79
N LYS A 143 5.97 31.12 -6.13
CA LYS A 143 6.02 29.64 -6.15
C LYS A 143 4.70 29.05 -5.67
N GLN A 144 4.15 29.55 -4.57
CA GLN A 144 2.86 29.12 -4.02
C GLN A 144 1.70 29.40 -5.00
N ALA A 145 1.57 30.65 -5.48
CA ALA A 145 0.49 31.01 -6.39
C ALA A 145 0.53 30.18 -7.68
N ARG A 146 1.72 29.90 -8.21
CA ARG A 146 1.89 29.05 -9.41
C ARG A 146 1.48 27.59 -9.16
N GLN A 147 1.74 27.05 -7.96
CA GLN A 147 1.27 25.71 -7.58
C GLN A 147 -0.26 25.67 -7.45
N GLU A 148 -0.86 26.67 -6.80
CA GLU A 148 -2.32 26.83 -6.67
C GLU A 148 -3.00 26.97 -8.05
N ASP A 149 -2.33 27.62 -9.01
CA ASP A 149 -2.82 27.81 -10.39
C ASP A 149 -2.78 26.51 -11.21
N ALA A 150 -1.77 25.67 -11.02
CA ALA A 150 -1.57 24.43 -11.76
C ALA A 150 -2.50 23.29 -11.30
N TRP A 151 -2.85 23.26 -10.01
CA TRP A 151 -3.57 22.14 -9.41
C TRP A 151 -4.95 21.85 -10.04
N PRO A 152 -5.85 22.84 -10.25
CA PRO A 152 -7.15 22.57 -10.86
C PRO A 152 -7.04 22.07 -12.31
N MET A 153 -5.99 22.49 -13.04
CA MET A 153 -5.73 22.04 -14.41
C MET A 153 -5.33 20.55 -14.41
N LEU A 154 -4.46 20.12 -13.50
CA LEU A 154 -4.11 18.71 -13.39
C LEU A 154 -5.32 17.84 -13.02
N ARG A 155 -6.12 18.28 -12.03
CA ARG A 155 -7.35 17.58 -11.65
C ARG A 155 -8.32 17.41 -12.82
N GLN A 156 -8.55 18.48 -13.58
CA GLN A 156 -9.40 18.41 -14.77
C GLN A 156 -8.79 17.48 -15.83
N THR A 157 -7.45 17.46 -15.98
CA THR A 157 -6.77 16.55 -16.93
C THR A 157 -6.95 15.08 -16.52
N TRP A 158 -6.95 14.76 -15.22
CA TRP A 158 -7.23 13.40 -14.76
C TRP A 158 -8.59 12.90 -15.21
N SER A 159 -9.62 13.75 -15.18
CA SER A 159 -10.94 13.40 -15.74
C SER A 159 -10.85 13.07 -17.23
N VAL A 160 -10.09 13.85 -18.01
CA VAL A 160 -9.90 13.60 -19.45
C VAL A 160 -9.17 12.29 -19.71
N VAL A 161 -8.20 11.93 -18.87
CA VAL A 161 -7.49 10.64 -18.98
C VAL A 161 -8.41 9.48 -18.61
N SER A 162 -9.33 9.65 -17.65
CA SER A 162 -10.37 8.64 -17.39
C SER A 162 -11.24 8.40 -18.63
N ASP A 163 -11.66 9.46 -19.33
CA ASP A 163 -12.42 9.32 -20.58
C ASP A 163 -11.61 8.60 -21.67
N LEU A 164 -10.31 8.89 -21.77
CA LEU A 164 -9.40 8.17 -22.67
C LEU A 164 -9.35 6.69 -22.31
N VAL A 165 -9.24 6.33 -21.01
CA VAL A 165 -9.22 4.93 -20.57
C VAL A 165 -10.50 4.23 -20.99
N ASP A 166 -11.67 4.85 -20.82
CA ASP A 166 -12.96 4.25 -21.17
C ASP A 166 -13.15 4.15 -22.70
N TYR A 167 -12.70 5.14 -23.46
CA TYR A 167 -12.64 5.06 -24.92
C TYR A 167 -11.76 3.89 -25.38
N LEU A 168 -10.59 3.76 -24.78
CA LEU A 168 -9.65 2.69 -25.05
C LEU A 168 -10.24 1.32 -24.72
N LEU A 169 -10.83 1.15 -23.53
CA LEU A 169 -11.43 -0.13 -23.11
C LEU A 169 -12.65 -0.56 -23.94
N THR A 170 -13.35 0.40 -24.55
CA THR A 170 -14.45 0.12 -25.48
C THR A 170 -13.97 -0.11 -26.92
N SER A 171 -12.71 0.20 -27.21
CA SER A 171 -12.04 -0.16 -28.47
C SER A 171 -11.55 -1.61 -28.38
N GLU A 172 -11.71 -2.40 -29.44
CA GLU A 172 -11.22 -3.78 -29.47
C GLU A 172 -9.68 -3.82 -29.41
N PHE A 173 -9.12 -3.82 -28.21
CA PHE A 173 -7.70 -4.10 -28.03
C PHE A 173 -7.38 -5.52 -28.47
N ASP A 174 -6.21 -5.69 -29.10
CA ASP A 174 -5.64 -7.03 -29.20
C ASP A 174 -5.34 -7.53 -27.79
N SER A 175 -6.15 -8.48 -27.33
CA SER A 175 -6.02 -9.12 -26.01
C SER A 175 -4.61 -9.69 -25.71
N LYS A 176 -3.80 -9.93 -26.75
CA LYS A 176 -2.43 -10.46 -26.63
C LYS A 176 -1.33 -9.40 -26.81
N ALA A 177 -1.69 -8.18 -27.21
CA ALA A 177 -0.74 -7.09 -27.34
C ALA A 177 -0.11 -6.75 -26.00
N ASP A 178 1.21 -6.53 -26.00
CA ASP A 178 1.91 -5.89 -24.89
C ASP A 178 2.06 -4.38 -25.14
N LEU A 179 2.63 -3.67 -24.18
CA LEU A 179 2.77 -2.21 -24.19
C LEU A 179 3.59 -1.69 -25.38
N TRP A 180 4.43 -2.54 -25.96
CA TRP A 180 5.43 -2.18 -26.97
C TRP A 180 5.11 -2.77 -28.35
N SER A 181 4.05 -3.57 -28.44
CA SER A 181 3.55 -4.14 -29.69
C SER A 181 3.07 -3.09 -30.69
N GLN A 182 2.68 -1.90 -30.23
CA GLN A 182 2.28 -0.78 -31.07
C GLN A 182 2.78 0.56 -30.48
N PRO A 183 3.26 1.50 -31.32
CA PRO A 183 3.67 2.83 -30.89
C PRO A 183 2.63 3.57 -30.04
N ALA A 184 1.35 3.47 -30.43
CA ALA A 184 0.23 4.11 -29.75
C ALA A 184 0.13 3.74 -28.25
N TYR A 185 0.36 2.49 -27.88
CA TYR A 185 0.24 2.05 -26.50
C TYR A 185 1.31 2.65 -25.59
N GLY A 186 2.55 2.75 -26.10
CA GLY A 186 3.63 3.45 -25.42
C GLY A 186 3.33 4.95 -25.23
N VAL A 187 2.70 5.58 -26.23
CA VAL A 187 2.27 6.98 -26.14
C VAL A 187 1.21 7.18 -25.06
N PHE A 188 0.15 6.38 -25.04
CA PHE A 188 -0.90 6.50 -24.02
C PHE A 188 -0.35 6.33 -22.61
N PHE A 189 0.51 5.33 -22.39
CA PHE A 189 1.13 5.11 -21.09
C PHE A 189 2.08 6.25 -20.69
N SER A 190 2.79 6.86 -21.67
CA SER A 190 3.67 8.00 -21.40
C SER A 190 2.95 9.24 -20.88
N VAL A 191 1.67 9.42 -21.22
CA VAL A 191 0.83 10.50 -20.66
C VAL A 191 0.64 10.32 -19.16
N ASP A 192 0.39 9.08 -18.71
CA ASP A 192 0.23 8.80 -17.27
C ASP A 192 1.56 8.95 -16.51
N ILE A 193 2.68 8.56 -17.13
CA ILE A 193 4.02 8.83 -16.59
C ILE A 193 4.25 10.35 -16.46
N LEU A 194 3.91 11.15 -17.48
CA LEU A 194 4.03 12.60 -17.41
C LEU A 194 3.20 13.16 -16.25
N LEU A 195 1.96 12.70 -16.08
CA LEU A 195 1.10 13.13 -14.97
C LEU A 195 1.70 12.81 -13.60
N ASP A 196 2.38 11.67 -13.42
CA ASP A 196 3.16 11.39 -12.20
C ASP A 196 4.25 12.43 -11.99
N GLN A 197 5.03 12.72 -13.03
CA GLN A 197 6.13 13.68 -12.94
C GLN A 197 5.64 15.10 -12.63
N LEU A 198 4.51 15.53 -13.22
CA LEU A 198 3.89 16.82 -12.93
C LEU A 198 3.31 16.88 -11.52
N TYR A 199 2.72 15.79 -11.04
CA TYR A 199 2.21 15.69 -9.67
C TYR A 199 3.35 15.80 -8.65
N LEU A 200 4.43 15.03 -8.83
CA LEU A 200 5.65 15.14 -8.04
C LEU A 200 6.30 16.53 -8.16
N ALA A 201 6.12 17.20 -9.30
CA ALA A 201 6.61 18.56 -9.48
C ALA A 201 5.87 19.57 -8.57
N LEU A 202 4.58 19.37 -8.32
CA LEU A 202 3.76 20.26 -7.47
C LEU A 202 3.92 19.98 -5.98
N TYR A 203 3.95 18.71 -5.58
CA TYR A 203 3.86 18.30 -4.19
C TYR A 203 5.24 17.92 -3.65
N HIS A 204 5.79 18.72 -2.72
CA HIS A 204 7.10 18.48 -2.09
C HIS A 204 7.03 17.50 -0.90
N SER A 205 5.88 16.88 -0.63
CA SER A 205 5.68 16.04 0.56
C SER A 205 4.80 14.84 0.27
N ASP A 206 5.36 13.66 0.48
CA ASP A 206 4.72 12.35 0.49
C ASP A 206 4.13 11.82 -0.85
N PRO A 207 4.93 11.13 -1.69
CA PRO A 207 4.49 10.47 -2.92
C PRO A 207 3.54 9.28 -2.71
N ARG A 208 3.18 8.93 -1.47
CA ARG A 208 2.39 7.72 -1.14
C ARG A 208 0.89 7.95 -1.17
N PHE A 209 0.44 9.21 -1.16
CA PHE A 209 -0.97 9.54 -1.33
C PHE A 209 -1.23 9.88 -2.79
N ARG A 210 -1.44 8.86 -3.61
CA ARG A 210 -2.10 9.05 -4.91
C ARG A 210 -3.45 9.70 -4.65
N ASP A 211 -3.67 10.90 -5.21
CA ASP A 211 -4.97 11.58 -5.06
C ASP A 211 -6.06 10.59 -5.51
N PRO A 212 -7.04 10.24 -4.65
CA PRO A 212 -8.07 9.23 -4.95
C PRO A 212 -8.97 9.63 -6.12
N LEU A 213 -8.93 10.91 -6.57
CA LEU A 213 -9.56 11.34 -7.81
C LEU A 213 -8.83 10.86 -9.07
N ARG A 214 -7.58 10.42 -8.96
CA ARG A 214 -6.74 10.05 -10.11
C ARG A 214 -6.85 8.57 -10.45
N ARG A 215 -7.54 8.26 -11.54
CA ARG A 215 -7.49 6.95 -12.22
C ARG A 215 -6.19 6.83 -13.03
N SER A 216 -5.46 5.73 -12.85
CA SER A 216 -4.21 5.43 -13.58
C SER A 216 -4.52 4.45 -14.70
N LEU A 217 -3.90 4.69 -15.85
CA LEU A 217 -3.88 3.75 -16.96
C LEU A 217 -3.20 2.44 -16.53
N ALA A 218 -2.25 2.46 -15.60
CA ALA A 218 -1.45 1.30 -15.23
C ALA A 218 -2.27 0.09 -14.73
N ALA A 219 -3.29 0.30 -13.90
CA ALA A 219 -4.09 -0.83 -13.39
C ALA A 219 -5.00 -1.45 -14.48
N HIS A 220 -5.47 -0.63 -15.42
CA HIS A 220 -6.56 -0.99 -16.34
C HIS A 220 -6.11 -1.29 -17.76
N PHE A 221 -4.89 -0.92 -18.12
CA PHE A 221 -4.39 -1.03 -19.48
C PHE A 221 -3.90 -2.46 -19.79
N PRO A 222 -4.64 -3.25 -20.61
CA PRO A 222 -4.25 -4.63 -20.90
C PRO A 222 -2.82 -4.79 -21.45
N PRO A 223 -2.32 -3.90 -22.35
CA PRO A 223 -0.94 -3.95 -22.82
C PRO A 223 0.11 -3.90 -21.70
N LEU A 224 -0.10 -3.11 -20.65
CA LEU A 224 0.81 -3.08 -19.50
C LEU A 224 0.78 -4.41 -18.74
N ARG A 225 -0.42 -4.97 -18.47
CA ARG A 225 -0.54 -6.25 -17.77
C ARG A 225 0.13 -7.39 -18.53
N ASN A 226 0.01 -7.40 -19.86
CA ASN A 226 0.67 -8.38 -20.71
C ASN A 226 2.20 -8.20 -20.68
N SER A 227 2.70 -6.96 -20.61
CA SER A 227 4.13 -6.68 -20.43
C SER A 227 4.65 -7.18 -19.08
N MET A 228 3.88 -6.98 -18.00
CA MET A 228 4.20 -7.48 -16.67
C MET A 228 4.34 -9.01 -16.69
N ARG A 229 3.39 -9.73 -17.28
CA ARG A 229 3.48 -11.20 -17.43
C ARG A 229 4.72 -11.64 -18.23
N LYS A 230 5.00 -10.98 -19.36
CA LYS A 230 6.21 -11.26 -20.17
C LYS A 230 7.50 -11.02 -19.41
N SER A 231 7.52 -10.06 -18.48
CA SER A 231 8.65 -9.81 -17.59
C SER A 231 8.72 -10.79 -16.39
N GLY A 232 7.85 -11.79 -16.30
CA GLY A 232 7.80 -12.74 -15.18
C GLY A 232 7.20 -12.14 -13.90
N ARG A 233 6.43 -11.05 -14.00
CA ARG A 233 5.87 -10.33 -12.86
C ARG A 233 4.35 -10.46 -12.80
N CYS A 234 3.81 -10.45 -11.59
CA CYS A 234 2.38 -10.56 -11.40
C CYS A 234 1.64 -9.31 -11.92
N PRO A 235 0.60 -9.46 -12.77
CA PRO A 235 -0.19 -8.34 -13.28
C PRO A 235 -1.03 -7.64 -12.21
N SER A 236 -1.13 -8.21 -10.99
CA SER A 236 -1.83 -7.58 -9.86
C SER A 236 -1.01 -6.56 -9.08
N LEU A 237 0.31 -6.47 -9.33
CA LEU A 237 1.18 -5.55 -8.57
C LEU A 237 0.75 -4.08 -8.68
N PRO A 238 0.40 -3.54 -9.86
CA PRO A 238 -0.03 -2.14 -9.97
C PRO A 238 -1.22 -1.81 -9.08
N TRP A 239 -2.17 -2.75 -8.98
CA TRP A 239 -3.35 -2.66 -8.12
C TRP A 239 -2.98 -2.75 -6.65
N ARG A 240 -2.41 -3.89 -6.24
CA ARG A 240 -2.16 -4.20 -4.83
C ARG A 240 -1.15 -3.24 -4.19
N LEU A 241 -0.30 -2.60 -4.97
CA LEU A 241 0.72 -1.70 -4.41
C LEU A 241 0.43 -0.23 -4.71
N GLN A 242 -0.72 0.08 -5.34
CA GLN A 242 -1.06 1.42 -5.83
C GLN A 242 0.10 2.07 -6.58
N MET A 243 0.70 1.30 -7.47
CA MET A 243 1.88 1.77 -8.18
C MET A 243 1.51 2.94 -9.09
N SER A 244 2.38 3.93 -9.11
CA SER A 244 2.34 4.98 -10.13
C SER A 244 2.66 4.38 -11.51
N ALA A 245 2.36 5.10 -12.59
CA ALA A 245 2.78 4.69 -13.92
C ALA A 245 4.32 4.68 -14.01
N THR A 246 4.98 5.59 -13.30
CA THR A 246 6.45 5.65 -13.16
C THR A 246 7.00 4.40 -12.45
N ASP A 247 6.37 3.96 -11.35
CA ASP A 247 6.75 2.73 -10.64
C ASP A 247 6.58 1.51 -11.55
N CYS A 248 5.46 1.41 -12.27
CA CYS A 248 5.21 0.33 -13.21
C CYS A 248 6.24 0.33 -14.35
N TYR A 249 6.54 1.50 -14.89
CA TYR A 249 7.57 1.67 -15.91
C TYR A 249 8.93 1.17 -15.39
N ARG A 250 9.38 1.63 -14.21
CA ARG A 250 10.63 1.16 -13.60
C ARG A 250 10.64 -0.36 -13.47
N LEU A 251 9.57 -0.92 -12.90
CA LEU A 251 9.45 -2.33 -12.60
C LEU A 251 9.58 -3.23 -13.85
N LEU A 252 9.05 -2.80 -15.01
CA LEU A 252 9.16 -3.54 -16.28
C LEU A 252 10.61 -3.75 -16.73
N PHE A 253 11.53 -2.85 -16.37
CA PHE A 253 12.93 -2.90 -16.80
C PHE A 253 13.90 -3.36 -15.73
N LEU A 254 13.40 -3.58 -14.51
CA LEU A 254 14.23 -4.15 -13.46
C LEU A 254 14.45 -5.64 -13.71
N PRO A 255 15.70 -6.13 -13.63
CA PRO A 255 15.97 -7.55 -13.75
C PRO A 255 15.20 -8.33 -12.68
N THR A 256 14.62 -9.45 -13.09
CA THR A 256 14.08 -10.45 -12.17
C THR A 256 15.22 -11.33 -11.71
N HIS A 257 15.50 -11.33 -10.40
CA HIS A 257 16.59 -12.11 -9.81
C HIS A 257 16.17 -13.52 -9.37
N SER A 258 14.90 -13.87 -9.54
CA SER A 258 14.33 -15.18 -9.26
C SER A 258 13.82 -15.84 -10.53
N PRO A 259 13.71 -17.19 -10.56
CA PRO A 259 13.09 -17.87 -11.69
C PRO A 259 11.68 -17.31 -11.94
N PRO A 260 11.28 -17.07 -13.20
CA PRO A 260 9.97 -16.54 -13.52
C PRO A 260 8.88 -17.42 -12.90
N GLN A 261 7.99 -16.81 -12.12
CA GLN A 261 6.79 -17.49 -11.64
C GLN A 261 5.70 -17.41 -12.71
N ASP A 262 4.95 -18.49 -12.89
CA ASP A 262 3.77 -18.49 -13.76
C ASP A 262 2.66 -17.64 -13.11
N HIS A 263 2.25 -16.58 -13.80
CA HIS A 263 1.19 -15.66 -13.41
C HIS A 263 0.04 -15.60 -14.41
N ASP A 264 -0.14 -16.64 -15.25
CA ASP A 264 -1.20 -16.67 -16.26
C ASP A 264 -2.60 -16.72 -15.64
N SER A 265 -2.75 -17.36 -14.48
CA SER A 265 -4.01 -17.43 -13.73
C SER A 265 -4.30 -16.19 -12.87
N CYS A 266 -3.37 -15.22 -12.80
CA CYS A 266 -3.53 -14.01 -11.98
C CYS A 266 -4.43 -12.98 -12.67
N THR A 267 -5.25 -12.30 -11.86
CA THR A 267 -6.10 -11.19 -12.30
C THR A 267 -5.36 -9.85 -12.14
N SER A 268 -5.99 -8.74 -12.55
CA SER A 268 -5.47 -7.39 -12.31
C SER A 268 -5.45 -7.00 -10.82
N GLN A 269 -6.16 -7.72 -9.96
CA GLN A 269 -6.32 -7.37 -8.55
C GLN A 269 -5.69 -8.39 -7.61
N ARG A 270 -5.51 -9.64 -8.07
CA ARG A 270 -5.10 -10.75 -7.21
C ARG A 270 -4.00 -11.58 -7.85
N CYS A 271 -3.03 -11.95 -7.02
CA CYS A 271 -2.08 -13.00 -7.34
C CYS A 271 -2.68 -14.36 -6.95
N ASN A 272 -2.71 -15.30 -7.88
CA ASN A 272 -3.18 -16.68 -7.66
C ASN A 272 -2.04 -17.70 -7.63
N SER A 273 -0.79 -17.25 -7.79
CA SER A 273 0.40 -18.10 -7.90
C SER A 273 1.06 -18.44 -6.56
N PHE A 274 0.33 -18.36 -5.45
CA PHE A 274 0.88 -18.72 -4.15
C PHE A 274 1.03 -20.23 -4.04
N ALA A 275 2.26 -20.72 -4.20
CA ALA A 275 2.59 -22.13 -4.02
C ALA A 275 2.32 -22.58 -2.57
N SER A 276 1.92 -23.84 -2.39
CA SER A 276 1.88 -24.45 -1.06
C SER A 276 3.30 -24.46 -0.47
N PRO A 277 3.48 -24.07 0.80
CA PRO A 277 4.80 -24.06 1.43
C PRO A 277 5.35 -25.48 1.51
N LYS A 278 6.51 -25.70 0.89
CA LYS A 278 7.30 -26.93 1.04
C LYS A 278 8.67 -26.56 1.58
N THR A 279 9.13 -27.30 2.57
CA THR A 279 10.51 -27.20 3.05
C THR A 279 11.47 -27.55 1.92
N GLN A 280 12.52 -26.76 1.74
CA GLN A 280 13.50 -26.96 0.67
C GLN A 280 14.92 -26.94 1.21
N HIS A 281 15.80 -27.68 0.54
CA HIS A 281 17.24 -27.54 0.70
C HIS A 281 17.75 -26.32 -0.06
N ARG A 282 18.96 -25.85 0.27
CA ARG A 282 19.68 -24.84 -0.53
C ARG A 282 20.20 -25.49 -1.82
N ASP A 283 20.36 -24.71 -2.89
CA ASP A 283 20.63 -25.23 -4.26
C ASP A 283 21.84 -26.17 -4.37
N ASP A 284 22.88 -25.96 -3.55
CA ASP A 284 24.11 -26.78 -3.55
C ASP A 284 24.08 -27.97 -2.57
N CYS A 285 22.92 -28.30 -2.00
CA CYS A 285 22.79 -29.34 -0.99
C CYS A 285 22.26 -30.67 -1.57
N GLY A 286 23.02 -31.74 -1.40
CA GLY A 286 22.63 -33.10 -1.82
C GLY A 286 21.60 -33.82 -0.95
N GLY A 287 20.73 -33.10 -0.22
CA GLY A 287 19.72 -33.68 0.66
C GLY A 287 20.22 -34.02 2.06
N CYS A 288 20.66 -33.02 2.82
CA CYS A 288 21.11 -33.20 4.21
C CYS A 288 19.97 -33.67 5.14
N PRO A 289 20.26 -34.21 6.34
CA PRO A 289 19.21 -34.51 7.31
C PRO A 289 18.48 -33.24 7.78
N SER A 290 17.24 -33.43 8.26
CA SER A 290 16.50 -32.41 8.99
C SER A 290 16.83 -32.50 10.48
N ILE A 291 16.93 -31.36 11.16
CA ILE A 291 17.11 -31.29 12.61
C ILE A 291 15.80 -30.85 13.25
N GLU A 292 15.25 -31.67 14.14
CA GLU A 292 14.04 -31.40 14.91
C GLU A 292 14.33 -30.55 16.16
N SER A 293 13.44 -29.63 16.48
CA SER A 293 13.41 -28.99 17.81
C SER A 293 12.72 -29.90 18.82
N ASN A 294 13.08 -29.76 20.11
CA ASN A 294 12.45 -30.53 21.17
C ASN A 294 11.06 -29.97 21.48
N LEU A 295 10.02 -30.59 20.90
CA LEU A 295 8.62 -30.18 21.06
C LEU A 295 8.19 -30.07 22.53
N LYS A 296 8.66 -30.97 23.42
CA LYS A 296 8.31 -30.91 24.85
C LYS A 296 8.84 -29.63 25.50
N THR A 297 10.07 -29.24 25.15
CA THR A 297 10.67 -28.00 25.63
C THR A 297 9.96 -26.78 25.07
N VAL A 298 9.52 -26.82 23.80
CA VAL A 298 8.72 -25.75 23.18
C VAL A 298 7.39 -25.58 23.91
N LEU A 299 6.63 -26.66 24.11
CA LEU A 299 5.37 -26.66 24.86
C LEU A 299 5.56 -26.13 26.29
N GLN A 300 6.63 -26.57 26.96
CA GLN A 300 6.96 -26.07 28.29
C GLN A 300 7.19 -24.55 28.30
N CYS A 301 7.99 -24.01 27.37
CA CYS A 301 8.23 -22.56 27.29
C CYS A 301 6.93 -21.78 27.13
N ILE A 302 6.05 -22.22 26.21
CA ILE A 302 4.77 -21.55 25.93
C ILE A 302 3.82 -21.65 27.12
N SER A 303 3.77 -22.80 27.79
CA SER A 303 2.92 -22.99 28.96
C SER A 303 3.32 -22.06 30.11
N GLU A 304 4.61 -21.75 30.23
CA GLU A 304 5.20 -20.85 31.22
C GLU A 304 5.29 -19.38 30.75
N ASP A 305 4.56 -18.98 29.70
CA ASP A 305 4.56 -17.61 29.14
C ASP A 305 5.95 -17.08 28.74
N SER A 306 6.87 -18.00 28.45
CA SER A 306 8.24 -17.71 27.99
C SER A 306 8.37 -17.81 26.48
N ILE A 307 9.37 -17.14 25.90
CA ILE A 307 9.65 -17.19 24.47
C ILE A 307 10.60 -18.37 24.19
N PRO A 308 10.21 -19.40 23.42
CA PRO A 308 11.12 -20.48 23.03
C PRO A 308 12.13 -19.96 22.00
N LEU A 309 13.41 -19.90 22.35
CA LEU A 309 14.48 -19.44 21.46
C LEU A 309 15.36 -20.61 21.00
N VAL A 310 15.83 -20.55 19.76
CA VAL A 310 16.77 -21.51 19.18
C VAL A 310 18.19 -21.01 19.45
N ARG A 311 18.91 -21.72 20.32
CA ARG A 311 20.37 -21.62 20.41
C ARG A 311 20.97 -22.53 19.35
N CYS A 312 21.73 -21.94 18.44
CA CYS A 312 22.28 -22.59 17.27
C CYS A 312 23.80 -22.47 17.30
N GLU A 313 24.51 -23.60 17.26
CA GLU A 313 25.97 -23.66 17.38
C GLU A 313 26.58 -24.49 16.25
N GLU A 314 27.69 -24.03 15.71
CA GLU A 314 28.52 -24.77 14.74
C GLU A 314 29.56 -25.62 15.47
N ASP A 315 29.56 -26.93 15.21
CA ASP A 315 30.56 -27.88 15.71
C ASP A 315 31.89 -27.79 14.94
N GLU A 316 32.87 -28.60 15.33
CA GLU A 316 34.21 -28.57 14.70
C GLU A 316 34.21 -29.10 13.26
N GLN A 317 33.16 -29.81 12.86
CA GLN A 317 32.96 -30.37 11.52
C GLN A 317 32.13 -29.43 10.63
N GLY A 318 31.68 -28.29 11.15
CA GLY A 318 30.83 -27.33 10.44
C GLY A 318 29.35 -27.72 10.44
N ASN A 319 28.96 -28.76 11.18
CA ASN A 319 27.57 -29.11 11.39
C ASN A 319 26.98 -28.24 12.48
N VAL A 320 25.73 -27.84 12.28
CA VAL A 320 24.96 -27.10 13.27
C VAL A 320 24.22 -28.06 14.19
N THR A 321 24.18 -27.72 15.48
CA THR A 321 23.27 -28.30 16.47
C THR A 321 22.35 -27.21 17.01
N ILE A 322 21.11 -27.58 17.35
CA ILE A 322 20.13 -26.66 17.93
C ILE A 322 19.65 -27.12 19.30
N GLU A 323 19.41 -26.16 20.20
CA GLU A 323 18.82 -26.35 21.52
C GLU A 323 17.70 -25.30 21.70
N ILE A 324 16.54 -25.71 22.24
CA ILE A 324 15.49 -24.75 22.63
C ILE A 324 15.77 -24.28 24.06
N VAL A 325 15.90 -22.96 24.22
CA VAL A 325 16.13 -22.30 25.50
C VAL A 325 15.01 -21.30 25.81
N LYS A 326 14.77 -21.07 27.10
CA LYS A 326 13.79 -20.08 27.56
C LYS A 326 14.34 -18.67 27.37
N GLY A 327 13.56 -17.82 26.71
CA GLY A 327 13.82 -16.39 26.54
C GLY A 327 12.63 -15.54 26.99
N ASN A 328 12.83 -14.23 26.94
CA ASN A 328 11.83 -13.22 27.26
C ASN A 328 12.05 -11.96 26.41
N LEU A 329 11.24 -10.91 26.61
CA LEU A 329 11.32 -9.65 25.86
C LEU A 329 12.61 -8.86 26.08
N LEU A 330 13.43 -9.21 27.07
CA LEU A 330 14.73 -8.58 27.35
C LEU A 330 15.91 -9.41 26.85
N SER A 331 15.65 -10.53 26.17
CA SER A 331 16.70 -11.38 25.61
C SER A 331 17.27 -10.75 24.34
N ASP A 332 18.60 -10.79 24.17
CA ASP A 332 19.27 -10.37 22.93
C ASP A 332 19.17 -11.47 21.87
N TYR A 333 18.05 -11.49 21.14
CA TYR A 333 17.81 -12.47 20.07
C TYR A 333 17.38 -11.81 18.76
N THR A 334 17.56 -12.56 17.68
CA THR A 334 17.07 -12.19 16.34
C THR A 334 15.80 -12.98 16.01
N ALA A 335 14.70 -12.31 15.64
CA ALA A 335 13.54 -12.99 15.06
C ALA A 335 13.73 -13.14 13.54
N ILE A 336 13.50 -14.34 13.01
CA ILE A 336 13.58 -14.61 11.57
C ILE A 336 12.19 -14.45 10.96
N SER A 337 12.02 -13.40 10.17
CA SER A 337 10.84 -13.16 9.36
C SER A 337 11.08 -13.76 7.97
N HIS A 338 10.27 -14.71 7.56
CA HIS A 338 10.52 -15.43 6.31
C HIS A 338 9.24 -15.77 5.55
N VAL A 339 9.41 -15.93 4.24
CA VAL A 339 8.34 -16.36 3.35
C VAL A 339 8.36 -17.89 3.31
N TRP A 340 7.35 -18.58 3.87
CA TRP A 340 7.34 -20.06 3.94
C TRP A 340 7.54 -20.77 2.59
N THR A 341 7.15 -20.13 1.48
CA THR A 341 7.32 -20.65 0.12
C THR A 341 8.77 -20.52 -0.37
N GLY A 342 9.59 -19.73 0.31
CA GLY A 342 11.03 -19.64 0.13
C GLY A 342 11.83 -20.78 0.78
N GLY A 343 11.16 -21.86 1.19
CA GLY A 343 11.79 -23.13 1.58
C GLY A 343 12.08 -23.32 3.07
N LEU A 344 11.78 -22.31 3.91
CA LEU A 344 12.05 -22.33 5.36
C LEU A 344 10.83 -22.68 6.22
N GLY A 345 9.66 -22.91 5.62
CA GLY A 345 8.46 -23.35 6.33
C GLY A 345 8.37 -24.87 6.43
N ASN A 346 7.87 -25.40 7.55
CA ASN A 346 7.58 -26.83 7.72
C ASN A 346 6.19 -27.06 8.34
N VAL A 347 5.24 -27.53 7.51
CA VAL A 347 3.85 -27.79 7.91
C VAL A 347 3.66 -29.15 8.59
N ILE A 348 4.67 -30.02 8.61
CA ILE A 348 4.54 -31.41 9.09
C ILE A 348 5.18 -31.58 10.47
N GLU A 349 6.35 -30.98 10.68
CA GLU A 349 7.15 -31.17 11.88
C GLU A 349 7.93 -29.91 12.24
N ASN A 350 8.33 -29.81 13.51
CA ASN A 350 9.19 -28.73 13.97
C ASN A 350 10.66 -29.00 13.61
N SER A 351 10.98 -29.00 12.32
CA SER A 351 12.32 -29.33 11.84
C SER A 351 12.74 -28.46 10.65
N LEU A 352 14.06 -28.30 10.48
CA LEU A 352 14.66 -27.67 9.30
C LEU A 352 15.88 -28.43 8.80
N PRO A 353 16.15 -28.44 7.48
CA PRO A 353 17.38 -29.02 6.94
C PRO A 353 18.65 -28.41 7.53
N GLN A 354 19.67 -29.25 7.77
CA GLN A 354 21.02 -28.85 8.20
C GLN A 354 21.56 -27.63 7.42
N CYS A 355 21.42 -27.65 6.10
CA CYS A 355 21.94 -26.59 5.22
C CYS A 355 21.23 -25.24 5.44
N GLN A 356 19.95 -25.25 5.80
CA GLN A 356 19.20 -24.04 6.11
C GLN A 356 19.64 -23.49 7.47
N LEU A 357 19.83 -24.35 8.47
CA LEU A 357 20.31 -23.94 9.80
C LEU A 357 21.73 -23.36 9.75
N GLN A 358 22.63 -23.96 8.95
CA GLN A 358 23.95 -23.40 8.67
C GLN A 358 23.87 -22.00 8.04
N TYR A 359 22.93 -21.81 7.10
CA TYR A 359 22.70 -20.51 6.50
C TYR A 359 22.17 -19.49 7.51
N LEU A 360 21.16 -19.86 8.31
CA LEU A 360 20.59 -18.99 9.36
C LEU A 360 21.65 -18.55 10.36
N LEU A 361 22.50 -19.49 10.83
CA LEU A 361 23.60 -19.17 11.73
C LEU A 361 24.54 -18.12 11.13
N ARG A 362 24.93 -18.29 9.86
CA ARG A 362 25.78 -17.31 9.15
C ARG A 362 25.09 -15.98 8.95
N ALA A 363 23.83 -15.98 8.53
CA ALA A 363 23.06 -14.77 8.28
C ALA A 363 22.90 -13.93 9.55
N VAL A 364 22.53 -14.57 10.68
CA VAL A 364 22.39 -13.90 11.99
C VAL A 364 23.74 -13.41 12.52
N THR A 365 24.79 -14.23 12.45
CA THR A 365 26.13 -13.82 12.96
C THR A 365 26.79 -12.72 12.12
N ASN A 366 26.40 -12.57 10.86
CA ASN A 366 26.90 -11.52 9.97
C ASN A 366 26.05 -10.23 10.00
N LEU A 367 24.98 -10.17 10.81
CA LEU A 367 24.18 -8.97 10.92
C LEU A 367 25.02 -7.79 11.42
N PRO A 368 24.85 -6.59 10.83
CA PRO A 368 25.38 -5.38 11.43
C PRO A 368 24.91 -5.24 12.90
N PRO A 369 25.71 -4.58 13.76
CA PRO A 369 25.25 -4.22 15.09
C PRO A 369 23.95 -3.43 15.00
N ALA A 370 23.00 -3.72 15.88
CA ALA A 370 21.84 -2.86 16.00
C ALA A 370 22.31 -1.45 16.40
N PRO A 371 21.72 -0.38 15.83
CA PRO A 371 21.80 0.94 16.44
C PRO A 371 21.52 0.82 17.94
N GLN A 372 22.22 1.58 18.78
CA GLN A 372 22.04 1.51 20.23
C GLN A 372 20.58 1.83 20.58
N PHE A 373 19.83 0.77 20.81
CA PHE A 373 18.51 0.78 21.38
C PHE A 373 18.60 0.01 22.69
N SER A 374 19.32 0.57 23.66
CA SER A 374 19.50 -0.12 24.93
C SER A 374 18.22 0.06 25.75
N ILE A 375 17.43 -1.03 25.81
CA ILE A 375 16.35 -1.14 26.80
C ILE A 375 16.95 -1.07 28.22
N ILE A 376 18.22 -1.47 28.35
CA ILE A 376 19.05 -1.50 29.55
C ILE A 376 19.71 -0.13 29.76
N ASP A 377 19.55 0.45 30.94
CA ASP A 377 20.37 1.57 31.40
C ASP A 377 21.85 1.14 31.37
N PRO A 378 22.75 1.84 30.65
CA PRO A 378 24.17 1.51 30.62
C PRO A 378 24.79 1.32 32.02
N SER A 379 24.22 1.94 33.06
CA SER A 379 24.70 1.75 34.45
C SER A 379 24.29 0.43 35.11
N ASN A 380 23.43 -0.37 34.47
CA ASN A 380 22.91 -1.65 34.99
C ASN A 380 23.42 -2.89 34.24
N ASP A 381 24.38 -2.74 33.31
CA ASP A 381 25.07 -3.89 32.69
C ASP A 381 26.30 -4.29 33.54
N PRO A 382 26.23 -5.35 34.38
CA PRO A 382 27.36 -5.80 35.20
C PRO A 382 28.56 -6.28 34.37
N TRP A 383 28.41 -6.45 33.05
CA TRP A 383 29.47 -6.88 32.15
C TRP A 383 30.17 -5.73 31.41
N GLN A 384 29.62 -4.51 31.40
CA GLN A 384 30.28 -3.35 30.81
C GLN A 384 31.49 -2.90 31.61
N ASP A 385 31.34 -2.75 32.93
CA ASP A 385 32.44 -2.41 33.82
C ASP A 385 33.52 -3.50 33.81
N LEU A 386 33.12 -4.77 33.74
CA LEU A 386 34.04 -5.89 33.66
C LEU A 386 34.84 -5.88 32.35
N ARG A 387 34.19 -5.59 31.21
CA ARG A 387 34.83 -5.49 29.88
C ARG A 387 35.73 -4.27 29.76
N ALA A 388 35.29 -3.10 30.24
CA ALA A 388 36.07 -1.86 30.23
C ALA A 388 37.29 -1.96 31.18
N TRP A 389 37.11 -2.57 32.35
CA TRP A 389 38.19 -2.87 33.29
C TRP A 389 39.18 -3.92 32.74
N PHE A 390 38.71 -4.96 32.05
CA PHE A 390 39.60 -5.94 31.40
C PHE A 390 40.41 -5.31 30.26
N LEU A 391 39.77 -4.49 29.42
CA LEU A 391 40.41 -3.90 28.24
C LEU A 391 41.37 -2.76 28.58
N SER A 392 41.17 -2.07 29.71
CA SER A 392 42.06 -0.99 30.19
C SER A 392 43.34 -1.48 30.86
N ARG A 393 43.41 -2.76 31.26
CA ARG A 393 44.57 -3.38 31.92
C ARG A 393 45.54 -4.11 30.99
N ILE A 394 45.26 -4.17 29.69
CA ILE A 394 46.08 -4.89 28.72
C ILE A 394 46.99 -3.89 27.94
N PRO A 395 48.32 -3.99 28.08
CA PRO A 395 49.27 -3.19 27.28
C PRO A 395 49.03 -3.35 25.78
N SER A 396 49.14 -2.25 25.01
CA SER A 396 48.84 -2.19 23.56
C SER A 396 49.58 -3.23 22.71
N ARG A 397 50.72 -3.74 23.20
CA ARG A 397 51.53 -4.80 22.54
C ARG A 397 50.92 -6.20 22.68
N ILE A 398 50.12 -6.45 23.72
CA ILE A 398 49.42 -7.72 23.94
C ILE A 398 48.12 -7.79 23.12
N LYS A 399 47.48 -6.65 22.83
CA LYS A 399 46.34 -6.55 21.89
C LYS A 399 46.66 -7.10 20.50
N HIS A 400 47.86 -6.82 19.98
CA HIS A 400 48.29 -7.33 18.67
C HIS A 400 48.71 -8.80 18.70
N ALA A 401 49.27 -9.28 19.80
CA ALA A 401 49.66 -10.69 19.97
C ALA A 401 48.45 -11.61 20.19
N LEU A 402 47.42 -11.17 20.93
CA LEU A 402 46.17 -11.92 21.10
C LEU A 402 45.37 -12.03 19.79
N ASN A 403 45.37 -10.99 18.94
CA ASN A 403 44.76 -11.04 17.61
C ASN A 403 45.48 -11.99 16.63
N GLN A 404 46.75 -12.36 16.89
CA GLN A 404 47.51 -13.28 16.04
C GLN A 404 47.62 -14.71 16.61
N ALA A 405 47.24 -14.94 17.87
CA ALA A 405 47.45 -16.19 18.58
C ALA A 405 46.17 -17.01 18.89
N SER A 406 45.02 -16.71 18.29
CA SER A 406 43.83 -17.59 18.32
C SER A 406 43.54 -18.19 16.95
N TRP A 407 44.40 -19.10 16.48
CA TRP A 407 44.11 -19.96 15.33
C TRP A 407 43.26 -21.17 15.75
N LYS A 408 42.05 -20.86 16.22
CA LYS A 408 40.82 -21.65 16.06
C LYS A 408 39.73 -20.59 15.98
N ALA A 409 39.03 -20.50 14.84
CA ALA A 409 37.92 -19.56 14.70
C ALA A 409 36.94 -19.77 15.89
N PRO A 410 36.49 -18.70 16.57
CA PRO A 410 35.48 -18.86 17.61
C PRO A 410 34.27 -19.58 17.01
N ARG A 411 33.75 -20.60 17.70
CA ARG A 411 32.53 -21.29 17.29
C ARG A 411 31.45 -20.25 17.05
N ARG A 412 30.81 -20.28 15.89
CA ARG A 412 29.68 -19.40 15.59
C ARG A 412 28.50 -19.88 16.43
N GLN A 413 27.96 -18.98 17.23
CA GLN A 413 26.75 -19.20 18.02
C GLN A 413 25.75 -18.09 17.68
N ALA A 414 24.49 -18.45 17.50
CA ALA A 414 23.39 -17.50 17.35
C ALA A 414 22.23 -17.89 18.26
N LEU A 415 21.50 -16.88 18.72
CA LEU A 415 20.23 -17.03 19.42
C LEU A 415 19.15 -16.37 18.56
N PHE A 416 18.21 -17.17 18.07
CA PHE A 416 17.15 -16.65 17.20
C PHE A 416 15.81 -17.33 17.43
N TRP A 417 14.75 -16.70 16.96
CA TRP A 417 13.41 -17.28 16.90
C TRP A 417 12.99 -17.51 15.45
N ILE A 418 12.35 -18.64 15.16
CA ILE A 418 11.70 -18.92 13.89
C ILE A 418 10.48 -19.80 14.14
N ASP A 419 9.34 -19.44 13.55
CA ASP A 419 8.06 -20.14 13.72
C ASP A 419 8.14 -21.66 13.46
N SER A 420 8.88 -22.08 12.44
CA SER A 420 8.98 -23.48 12.02
C SER A 420 9.61 -24.38 13.08
N LEU A 421 10.40 -23.83 14.01
CA LEU A 421 11.00 -24.58 15.12
C LEU A 421 10.35 -24.28 16.47
N CYS A 422 9.67 -23.14 16.59
CA CYS A 422 9.22 -22.58 17.87
C CYS A 422 7.70 -22.54 18.05
N ILE A 423 6.91 -22.75 16.99
CA ILE A 423 5.44 -22.89 17.07
C ILE A 423 5.09 -24.38 16.97
N PRO A 424 4.46 -24.98 17.98
CA PRO A 424 4.09 -26.39 17.98
C PRO A 424 3.29 -26.76 16.73
N ASN A 425 3.68 -27.86 16.08
CA ASN A 425 2.93 -28.40 14.95
C ASN A 425 2.44 -29.81 15.24
N ASN A 426 1.29 -30.16 14.66
CA ASN A 426 0.67 -31.47 14.82
C ASN A 426 1.35 -32.46 13.87
N LYS A 427 2.14 -33.39 14.39
CA LYS A 427 2.62 -34.53 13.59
C LYS A 427 1.38 -35.30 13.11
N GLU A 428 1.26 -35.60 11.81
CA GLU A 428 0.28 -36.55 11.25
C GLU A 428 0.57 -38.02 11.68
N HIS A 429 1.05 -38.24 12.90
CA HIS A 429 1.24 -39.58 13.43
C HIS A 429 -0.08 -40.06 14.06
N THR A 430 -0.62 -41.13 13.48
CA THR A 430 -1.77 -41.95 13.93
C THR A 430 -1.65 -42.54 15.35
N SER A 431 -0.69 -42.08 16.15
CA SER A 431 -0.33 -42.59 17.48
C SER A 431 -0.30 -41.52 18.58
N ILE A 432 -0.76 -40.29 18.32
CA ILE A 432 -0.91 -39.23 19.35
C ILE A 432 -2.30 -39.33 20.00
N SER A 433 -2.37 -39.37 21.33
CA SER A 433 -3.64 -39.34 22.08
C SER A 433 -4.37 -38.01 21.91
N ASP A 434 -5.70 -38.01 22.05
CA ASP A 434 -6.53 -36.80 21.91
C ASP A 434 -6.09 -35.67 22.88
N ALA A 435 -5.71 -36.01 24.11
CA ALA A 435 -5.23 -35.05 25.11
C ALA A 435 -3.94 -34.33 24.68
N ASN A 436 -3.00 -35.03 24.02
CA ASN A 436 -1.77 -34.42 23.53
C ASN A 436 -2.05 -33.51 22.33
N ARG A 437 -3.07 -33.80 21.52
CA ARG A 437 -3.48 -32.93 20.40
C ARG A 437 -4.08 -31.62 20.90
N GLU A 438 -4.93 -31.69 21.93
CA GLU A 438 -5.52 -30.50 22.55
C GLU A 438 -4.46 -29.58 23.17
N GLU A 439 -3.48 -30.14 23.87
CA GLU A 439 -2.34 -29.37 24.43
C GLU A 439 -1.52 -28.68 23.33
N ILE A 440 -1.24 -29.37 22.22
CA ILE A 440 -0.50 -28.81 21.08
C ILE A 440 -1.30 -27.68 20.43
N GLU A 441 -2.59 -27.88 20.15
CA GLU A 441 -3.44 -26.85 19.52
C GLU A 441 -3.62 -25.63 20.44
N SER A 442 -3.84 -25.84 21.73
CA SER A 442 -3.92 -24.76 22.72
C SER A 442 -2.60 -23.97 22.81
N SER A 443 -1.46 -24.67 22.86
CA SER A 443 -0.14 -24.03 22.88
C SER A 443 0.18 -23.31 21.57
N LYS A 444 -0.25 -23.85 20.43
CA LYS A 444 -0.11 -23.20 19.12
C LYS A 444 -0.93 -21.90 19.07
N ALA A 445 -2.18 -21.92 19.50
CA ALA A 445 -3.01 -20.72 19.60
C ALA A 445 -2.37 -19.67 20.52
N LYS A 446 -1.86 -20.08 21.69
CA LYS A 446 -1.14 -19.20 22.62
C LYS A 446 0.11 -18.58 21.98
N ALA A 447 0.93 -19.39 21.29
CA ALA A 447 2.13 -18.90 20.61
C ALA A 447 1.80 -17.91 19.49
N ILE A 448 0.76 -18.17 18.69
CA ILE A 448 0.28 -17.27 17.63
C ILE A 448 -0.16 -15.92 18.23
N ASN A 449 -0.89 -15.96 19.36
CA ASN A 449 -1.36 -14.76 20.06
C ASN A 449 -0.22 -13.91 20.64
N SER A 450 0.92 -14.52 20.95
CA SER A 450 2.10 -13.85 21.49
C SER A 450 3.10 -13.37 20.41
N MET A 451 2.87 -13.67 19.11
CA MET A 451 3.82 -13.30 18.05
C MET A 451 4.07 -11.79 17.96
N ALA A 452 3.06 -10.96 18.25
CA ALA A 452 3.22 -9.51 18.25
C ALA A 452 4.29 -9.05 19.25
N GLN A 453 4.19 -9.54 20.48
CA GLN A 453 5.13 -9.24 21.55
C GLN A 453 6.52 -9.75 21.22
N LEU A 454 6.61 -10.93 20.60
CA LEU A 454 7.87 -11.51 20.17
C LEU A 454 8.62 -10.62 19.17
N TYR A 455 7.99 -10.27 18.03
CA TYR A 455 8.65 -9.40 17.06
C TYR A 455 8.93 -8.00 17.61
N ALA A 456 8.07 -7.50 18.49
CA ALA A 456 8.30 -6.23 19.18
C ALA A 456 9.49 -6.26 20.15
N GLY A 457 9.74 -7.41 20.79
CA GLY A 457 10.81 -7.63 21.78
C GLY A 457 12.15 -8.09 21.19
N ALA A 458 12.20 -8.50 19.93
CA ALA A 458 13.44 -8.91 19.29
C ALA A 458 14.38 -7.70 19.09
N GLU A 459 15.67 -7.87 19.41
CA GLU A 459 16.69 -6.84 19.15
C GLU A 459 16.77 -6.53 17.64
N LYS A 460 16.64 -7.59 16.83
CA LYS A 460 16.70 -7.54 15.37
C LYS A 460 15.61 -8.44 14.78
N VAL A 461 14.98 -8.00 13.71
CA VAL A 461 14.16 -8.84 12.85
C VAL A 461 14.86 -8.97 11.51
N LEU A 462 15.20 -10.20 11.11
CA LEU A 462 15.86 -10.49 9.85
C LEU A 462 14.87 -11.06 8.84
N VAL A 463 14.63 -10.32 7.75
CA VAL A 463 13.80 -10.71 6.62
C VAL A 463 14.60 -11.55 5.63
N LEU A 464 14.10 -12.76 5.37
CA LEU A 464 14.62 -13.69 4.38
C LEU A 464 13.58 -13.89 3.26
N ASP A 465 13.58 -12.96 2.30
CA ASP A 465 12.75 -13.03 1.11
C ASP A 465 13.51 -13.71 -0.06
N PRO A 466 12.88 -14.62 -0.82
CA PRO A 466 13.57 -15.33 -1.91
C PRO A 466 14.03 -14.44 -3.07
N GLU A 467 13.37 -13.31 -3.34
CA GLU A 467 13.75 -12.41 -4.43
C GLU A 467 14.80 -11.40 -3.97
N ILE A 468 14.63 -10.83 -2.77
CA ILE A 468 15.57 -9.86 -2.21
C ILE A 468 16.93 -10.50 -1.92
N ARG A 469 16.97 -11.78 -1.52
CA ARG A 469 18.23 -12.50 -1.30
C ARG A 469 19.09 -12.66 -2.55
N GLU A 470 18.54 -12.48 -3.74
CA GLU A 470 19.31 -12.52 -4.99
C GLU A 470 19.72 -11.12 -5.48
N LEU A 471 19.24 -10.06 -4.82
CA LEU A 471 19.56 -8.67 -5.12
C LEU A 471 20.97 -8.32 -4.62
N PRO A 472 21.91 -7.91 -5.49
CA PRO A 472 23.22 -7.41 -5.07
C PRO A 472 23.11 -6.02 -4.42
N SER A 473 23.80 -5.79 -3.29
CA SER A 473 23.72 -4.51 -2.57
C SER A 473 24.20 -3.30 -3.38
N GLU A 474 25.18 -3.48 -4.27
CA GLU A 474 25.69 -2.43 -5.16
C GLU A 474 24.64 -1.88 -6.13
N LEU A 475 23.60 -2.65 -6.46
CA LEU A 475 22.55 -2.20 -7.39
C LEU A 475 21.64 -1.13 -6.77
N VAL A 476 21.58 -1.09 -5.44
CA VAL A 476 20.60 -0.28 -4.69
C VAL A 476 21.25 0.67 -3.68
N SER A 477 22.58 0.73 -3.62
CA SER A 477 23.32 1.47 -2.59
C SER A 477 23.03 2.97 -2.56
N ASP A 478 22.73 3.57 -3.71
CA ASP A 478 22.51 5.01 -3.86
C ASP A 478 21.09 5.39 -4.33
N ASP A 479 20.15 4.42 -4.33
CA ASP A 479 18.79 4.63 -4.80
C ASP A 479 17.76 4.00 -3.86
N ASN A 480 17.34 4.77 -2.85
CA ASN A 480 16.35 4.37 -1.87
C ASN A 480 14.99 4.06 -2.48
N GLU A 481 14.61 4.70 -3.59
CA GLU A 481 13.34 4.41 -4.26
C GLU A 481 13.40 3.08 -5.01
N LEU A 482 14.55 2.76 -5.61
CA LEU A 482 14.78 1.47 -6.22
C LEU A 482 14.77 0.35 -5.17
N LEU A 483 15.47 0.53 -4.06
CA LEU A 483 15.43 -0.41 -2.93
C LEU A 483 13.99 -0.61 -2.44
N ALA A 484 13.26 0.49 -2.24
CA ALA A 484 11.88 0.45 -1.81
C ALA A 484 10.98 -0.27 -2.80
N LEU A 485 11.17 -0.06 -4.11
CA LEU A 485 10.41 -0.75 -5.16
C LEU A 485 10.65 -2.27 -5.12
N TYR A 486 11.90 -2.72 -5.00
CA TYR A 486 12.21 -4.16 -4.83
C TYR A 486 11.53 -4.74 -3.59
N ILE A 487 11.59 -4.04 -2.45
CA ILE A 487 10.94 -4.48 -1.21
C ILE A 487 9.43 -4.54 -1.39
N ARG A 488 8.79 -3.49 -1.91
CA ARG A 488 7.32 -3.39 -2.15
C ARG A 488 6.81 -4.54 -3.00
N THR A 489 7.55 -4.92 -4.04
CA THR A 489 7.14 -5.98 -4.96
C THR A 489 7.49 -7.38 -4.49
N SER A 490 8.22 -7.52 -3.39
CA SER A 490 8.69 -8.82 -2.91
C SER A 490 7.54 -9.71 -2.40
N PRO A 491 7.68 -11.05 -2.49
CA PRO A 491 6.74 -12.00 -1.90
C PRO A 491 6.46 -11.75 -0.41
N TRP A 492 7.44 -11.23 0.34
CA TRP A 492 7.27 -10.85 1.74
C TRP A 492 6.22 -9.74 1.94
N MET A 493 6.22 -8.71 1.09
CA MET A 493 5.20 -7.65 1.11
C MET A 493 3.81 -8.12 0.66
N ALA A 494 3.71 -9.27 0.01
CA ALA A 494 2.45 -9.81 -0.50
C ALA A 494 1.64 -10.61 0.53
N ARG A 495 2.17 -10.93 1.72
CA ARG A 495 1.49 -11.77 2.73
C ARG A 495 1.10 -11.05 4.00
N SER A 496 -0.01 -11.43 4.61
CA SER A 496 -0.58 -10.72 5.77
C SER A 496 0.31 -10.73 7.02
N TRP A 497 0.85 -11.90 7.44
CA TRP A 497 1.68 -12.01 8.63
C TRP A 497 2.93 -11.11 8.61
N PRO A 498 3.75 -11.11 7.54
CA PRO A 498 4.88 -10.18 7.37
C PRO A 498 4.62 -8.70 7.68
N LEU A 499 3.38 -8.22 7.53
CA LEU A 499 3.02 -6.86 7.92
C LEU A 499 3.36 -6.59 9.39
N GLN A 500 2.92 -7.49 10.27
CA GLN A 500 3.14 -7.39 11.71
C GLN A 500 4.62 -7.59 12.06
N GLU A 501 5.29 -8.55 11.41
CA GLU A 501 6.69 -8.89 11.65
C GLU A 501 7.62 -7.71 11.39
N GLY A 502 7.39 -6.98 10.28
CA GLY A 502 8.18 -5.81 9.94
C GLY A 502 7.76 -4.53 10.66
N ALA A 503 6.46 -4.34 10.89
CA ALA A 503 5.96 -3.13 11.55
C ALA A 503 6.33 -3.05 13.03
N LEU A 504 6.39 -4.19 13.72
CA LEU A 504 6.71 -4.26 15.15
C LEU A 504 8.21 -4.33 15.43
N ALA A 505 9.04 -4.65 14.44
CA ALA A 505 10.49 -4.75 14.58
C ALA A 505 11.12 -3.47 15.16
N GLN A 506 12.00 -3.61 16.15
CA GLN A 506 12.85 -2.50 16.61
C GLN A 506 13.89 -2.12 15.55
N ASN A 507 14.54 -3.15 14.98
CA ASN A 507 15.51 -3.00 13.90
C ASN A 507 15.22 -4.06 12.81
N LEU A 508 14.66 -3.63 11.69
CA LEU A 508 14.31 -4.51 10.58
C LEU A 508 15.46 -4.59 9.58
N TYR A 509 15.97 -5.80 9.32
CA TYR A 509 17.04 -6.07 8.38
C TYR A 509 16.54 -6.88 7.20
N PHE A 510 16.95 -6.53 5.99
CA PHE A 510 16.76 -7.35 4.80
C PHE A 510 18.06 -8.01 4.40
N GLN A 511 18.05 -9.33 4.23
CA GLN A 511 19.19 -10.07 3.68
C GLN A 511 19.21 -9.95 2.15
N LEU A 512 20.21 -9.25 1.62
CA LEU A 512 20.53 -9.22 0.19
C LEU A 512 21.51 -10.35 -0.15
N LYS A 513 21.95 -10.42 -1.41
CA LYS A 513 22.86 -11.47 -1.89
C LYS A 513 24.18 -11.55 -1.14
N ASP A 514 24.73 -10.40 -0.80
CA ASP A 514 26.09 -10.24 -0.29
C ASP A 514 26.14 -9.74 1.16
N ARG A 515 25.10 -9.04 1.64
CA ARG A 515 25.04 -8.49 2.99
C ARG A 515 23.62 -8.25 3.48
N SER A 516 23.48 -7.98 4.77
CA SER A 516 22.22 -7.48 5.34
C SER A 516 22.20 -5.95 5.38
N LEU A 517 21.05 -5.37 5.07
CA LEU A 517 20.79 -3.92 5.14
C LEU A 517 19.76 -3.63 6.22
N LEU A 518 20.04 -2.65 7.07
CA LEU A 518 19.08 -2.10 8.02
C LEU A 518 18.10 -1.21 7.28
N LEU A 519 16.80 -1.37 7.53
CA LEU A 519 15.77 -0.51 6.99
C LEU A 519 15.69 0.79 7.82
N GLU A 520 16.13 1.90 7.24
CA GLU A 520 16.01 3.22 7.88
C GLU A 520 14.58 3.77 7.83
N ASP A 521 14.26 4.73 8.71
CA ASP A 521 12.91 5.33 8.82
C ASP A 521 12.41 5.93 7.50
N SER A 522 13.32 6.49 6.68
CA SER A 522 13.01 7.01 5.34
C SER A 522 12.48 5.94 4.38
N HIS A 523 12.87 4.68 4.57
CA HIS A 523 12.45 3.57 3.72
C HIS A 523 11.09 3.00 4.12
N TYR A 524 10.79 2.93 5.42
CA TYR A 524 9.48 2.46 5.93
C TYR A 524 8.35 3.20 5.21
N ASP A 525 8.53 4.50 5.10
CA ASP A 525 7.62 5.34 4.38
C ASP A 525 7.48 4.90 2.93
N LEU A 526 8.59 4.92 2.17
CA LEU A 526 8.62 4.56 0.75
C LEU A 526 8.02 3.19 0.45
N ILE A 527 8.19 2.19 1.33
CA ILE A 527 7.67 0.85 1.11
C ILE A 527 6.20 0.67 1.52
N GLY A 528 5.59 1.68 2.14
CA GLY A 528 4.22 1.60 2.65
C GLY A 528 4.08 0.67 3.86
N LEU A 529 5.15 0.54 4.66
CA LEU A 529 5.15 -0.22 5.91
C LEU A 529 5.26 0.77 7.07
N ARG A 530 4.29 0.76 7.98
CA ARG A 530 4.38 1.61 9.17
C ARG A 530 5.34 1.01 10.19
N SER A 531 6.37 1.75 10.58
CA SER A 531 7.20 1.40 11.74
C SER A 531 6.47 1.80 13.02
N LEU A 532 6.12 0.83 13.87
CA LEU A 532 5.42 1.09 15.14
C LEU A 532 6.40 1.25 16.31
N LYS A 533 7.60 0.64 16.23
CA LYS A 533 8.64 0.59 17.29
C LYS A 533 8.03 0.62 18.69
N MET A 534 7.15 -0.34 18.98
CA MET A 534 6.23 -0.27 20.13
C MET A 534 6.94 -0.06 21.48
N LEU A 535 8.12 -0.65 21.67
CA LEU A 535 8.94 -0.43 22.86
C LEU A 535 9.48 1.00 22.98
N GLN A 536 9.96 1.59 21.87
CA GLN A 536 10.37 2.99 21.84
C GLN A 536 9.19 3.90 22.20
N TYR A 537 8.04 3.61 21.59
CA TYR A 537 6.80 4.32 21.86
C TYR A 537 6.41 4.29 23.34
N TYR A 538 6.41 3.14 24.00
CA TYR A 538 6.05 3.06 25.42
C TYR A 538 7.03 3.79 26.34
N LYS A 539 8.33 3.81 26.01
CA LYS A 539 9.34 4.54 26.79
C LYS A 539 9.25 6.06 26.63
N GLU A 540 9.13 6.54 25.41
CA GLU A 540 9.13 7.99 25.12
C GLU A 540 7.79 8.66 25.47
N TYR A 541 6.70 7.89 25.58
CA TYR A 541 5.36 8.40 25.85
C TYR A 541 5.26 9.25 27.13
N GLU A 542 6.02 8.93 28.18
CA GLU A 542 6.02 9.70 29.43
C GLU A 542 6.68 11.08 29.30
N ALA A 543 7.54 11.26 28.31
CA ALA A 543 8.35 12.47 28.12
C ALA A 543 7.78 13.45 27.07
N MET A 544 6.68 13.10 26.39
CA MET A 544 6.25 13.81 25.18
C MET A 544 5.13 14.85 25.38
N SER A 545 5.33 16.01 24.76
CA SER A 545 4.31 17.07 24.61
C SER A 545 3.19 16.64 23.64
N LYS A 546 1.97 17.12 23.88
CA LYS A 546 0.76 16.86 23.06
C LYS A 546 0.85 17.36 21.61
N THR A 547 1.89 18.09 21.23
CA THR A 547 2.00 18.83 19.96
C THR A 547 2.72 18.07 18.83
N ASP A 548 3.41 16.96 19.10
CA ASP A 548 4.38 16.35 18.16
C ASP A 548 3.88 15.09 17.44
N ALA A 549 2.57 14.90 17.26
CA ALA A 549 1.99 13.56 17.08
C ALA A 549 0.94 13.39 15.96
N ASP A 550 1.13 13.98 14.78
CA ASP A 550 0.22 13.76 13.62
C ASP A 550 0.16 12.27 13.18
N TRP A 551 1.24 11.50 13.34
CA TRP A 551 1.29 10.08 12.94
C TRP A 551 0.73 9.10 13.99
N ARG A 552 0.36 9.59 15.19
CA ARG A 552 -0.14 8.80 16.32
C ARG A 552 -1.66 8.83 16.47
N ASP A 553 -2.34 9.55 15.58
CA ASP A 553 -3.77 9.57 15.46
C ASP A 553 -4.34 8.15 15.19
N PRO A 554 -5.25 7.63 16.05
CA PRO A 554 -5.88 6.32 15.87
C PRO A 554 -6.54 6.14 14.49
N TYR A 555 -7.18 7.18 13.97
CA TYR A 555 -7.81 7.14 12.65
C TYR A 555 -6.78 6.89 11.54
N SER A 556 -5.67 7.64 11.55
CA SER A 556 -4.56 7.46 10.62
C SER A 556 -3.88 6.10 10.74
N ARG A 557 -3.84 5.52 11.95
CA ARG A 557 -3.36 4.14 12.17
C ARG A 557 -4.29 3.13 11.52
N PHE A 558 -5.59 3.23 11.79
CA PHE A 558 -6.58 2.34 11.21
C PHE A 558 -6.52 2.33 9.68
N VAL A 559 -6.48 3.51 9.05
CA VAL A 559 -6.33 3.67 7.59
C VAL A 559 -5.08 2.96 7.07
N SER A 560 -3.94 3.17 7.73
CA SER A 560 -2.67 2.55 7.33
C SER A 560 -2.70 1.03 7.48
N VAL A 561 -3.28 0.49 8.55
CA VAL A 561 -3.34 -0.95 8.81
C VAL A 561 -4.31 -1.63 7.86
N TRP A 562 -5.49 -1.04 7.62
CA TRP A 562 -6.45 -1.52 6.62
C TRP A 562 -5.80 -1.63 5.24
N ASN A 563 -5.17 -0.54 4.79
CA ASN A 563 -4.52 -0.49 3.47
C ASN A 563 -3.32 -1.43 3.37
N GLY A 564 -2.63 -1.68 4.48
CA GLY A 564 -1.56 -2.66 4.58
C GLY A 564 -2.08 -4.10 4.44
N LEU A 565 -3.27 -4.41 4.96
CA LEU A 565 -3.85 -5.76 4.96
C LEU A 565 -4.62 -6.10 3.69
N VAL A 566 -5.43 -5.17 3.16
CA VAL A 566 -6.31 -5.43 2.00
C VAL A 566 -5.55 -5.85 0.74
N ASN A 567 -4.29 -5.41 0.62
CA ASN A 567 -3.40 -5.70 -0.51
C ASN A 567 -2.58 -6.99 -0.35
N ARG A 568 -2.71 -7.64 0.81
CA ARG A 568 -1.98 -8.85 1.17
C ARG A 568 -2.90 -10.05 1.08
N THR A 569 -2.30 -11.19 0.79
CA THR A 569 -3.00 -12.48 0.76
C THR A 569 -2.59 -13.34 1.94
N THR A 570 -3.49 -14.20 2.37
CA THR A 570 -3.23 -15.20 3.40
C THR A 570 -3.88 -16.53 3.01
N THR A 571 -3.25 -17.63 3.40
CA THR A 571 -3.88 -18.96 3.37
C THR A 571 -4.61 -19.28 4.67
N GLN A 572 -4.43 -18.45 5.71
CA GLN A 572 -5.09 -18.55 7.00
C GLN A 572 -5.90 -17.26 7.23
N ALA A 573 -7.12 -17.22 6.69
CA ALA A 573 -7.98 -16.02 6.79
C ALA A 573 -8.48 -15.79 8.23
N ASP A 574 -8.58 -16.86 9.03
CA ASP A 574 -9.03 -16.80 10.42
C ASP A 574 -8.06 -16.06 11.36
N ASP A 575 -6.80 -15.87 10.92
CA ASP A 575 -5.77 -15.13 11.64
C ASP A 575 -5.86 -13.61 11.44
N LEU A 576 -6.55 -13.14 10.38
CA LEU A 576 -6.62 -11.71 10.05
C LEU A 576 -7.13 -10.82 11.20
N PRO A 577 -8.14 -11.21 12.01
CA PRO A 577 -8.55 -10.45 13.18
C PRO A 577 -7.43 -10.26 14.21
N ALA A 578 -6.59 -11.27 14.42
CA ALA A 578 -5.47 -11.21 15.36
C ALA A 578 -4.39 -10.25 14.87
N ILE A 579 -4.05 -10.30 13.57
CA ILE A 579 -3.09 -9.38 12.95
C ILE A 579 -3.62 -7.93 13.04
N LEU A 580 -4.89 -7.71 12.70
CA LEU A 580 -5.53 -6.40 12.80
C LEU A 580 -5.50 -5.89 14.25
N ALA A 581 -5.88 -6.71 15.23
CA ALA A 581 -5.85 -6.35 16.65
C ALA A 581 -4.46 -5.91 17.10
N ALA A 582 -3.42 -6.71 16.79
CA ALA A 582 -2.05 -6.41 17.17
C ALA A 582 -1.57 -5.07 16.58
N MET A 583 -1.85 -4.85 15.29
CA MET A 583 -1.49 -3.63 14.58
C MET A 583 -2.27 -2.39 15.05
N MET A 584 -3.44 -2.59 15.66
CA MET A 584 -4.25 -1.55 16.30
C MET A 584 -3.88 -1.29 17.77
N ASP A 585 -2.85 -1.95 18.32
CA ASP A 585 -2.44 -1.90 19.75
C ASP A 585 -3.48 -2.54 20.70
N CYS A 586 -4.23 -3.54 20.22
CA CYS A 586 -5.22 -4.32 20.98
C CYS A 586 -4.75 -5.77 21.22
N SER A 587 -5.18 -6.37 22.34
CA SER A 587 -4.90 -7.78 22.64
C SER A 587 -5.52 -8.72 21.61
N ALA A 588 -4.68 -9.39 20.81
CA ALA A 588 -5.14 -10.39 19.85
C ALA A 588 -5.89 -11.55 20.53
N GLY A 589 -5.44 -11.98 21.71
CA GLY A 589 -6.07 -13.07 22.46
C GLY A 589 -7.51 -12.77 22.85
N GLU A 590 -7.76 -11.60 23.45
CA GLU A 590 -9.13 -11.17 23.82
C GLU A 590 -10.01 -10.98 22.59
N VAL A 591 -9.47 -10.47 21.48
CA VAL A 591 -10.23 -10.33 20.22
C VAL A 591 -10.66 -11.69 19.68
N LEU A 592 -9.83 -12.73 19.82
CA LEU A 592 -10.15 -14.07 19.35
C LEU A 592 -11.16 -14.82 20.21
N GLU A 593 -11.37 -14.41 21.47
CA GLU A 593 -12.40 -14.95 22.37
C GLU A 593 -13.82 -14.58 21.90
N PHE A 594 -13.98 -13.46 21.18
CA PHE A 594 -15.26 -13.10 20.55
C PHE A 594 -15.60 -14.05 19.38
N THR A 595 -16.89 -14.20 19.12
CA THR A 595 -17.35 -14.96 17.95
C THR A 595 -16.84 -14.30 16.66
N PRO A 596 -16.57 -15.05 15.57
CA PRO A 596 -16.01 -14.50 14.33
C PRO A 596 -16.75 -13.26 13.80
N GLN A 597 -18.06 -13.20 13.98
CA GLN A 597 -18.93 -12.10 13.55
C GLN A 597 -18.79 -10.83 14.42
N GLU A 598 -18.40 -10.97 15.68
CA GLU A 598 -18.29 -9.86 16.65
C GLU A 598 -16.90 -9.21 16.64
N ARG A 599 -15.86 -9.93 16.20
CA ARG A 599 -14.45 -9.48 16.28
C ARG A 599 -14.23 -8.08 15.68
N MET A 600 -14.77 -7.83 14.49
CA MET A 600 -14.60 -6.53 13.84
C MET A 600 -15.33 -5.41 14.58
N ARG A 601 -16.53 -5.67 15.13
CA ARG A 601 -17.25 -4.68 15.94
C ARG A 601 -16.49 -4.31 17.20
N ALA A 602 -15.94 -5.31 17.88
CA ALA A 602 -15.14 -5.10 19.08
C ALA A 602 -13.93 -4.20 18.80
N LEU A 603 -13.29 -4.37 17.64
CA LEU A 603 -12.18 -3.53 17.19
C LEU A 603 -12.60 -2.10 16.84
N LEU A 604 -13.72 -1.92 16.12
CA LEU A 604 -14.19 -0.58 15.70
C LEU A 604 -14.70 0.27 16.87
N LYS A 605 -15.18 -0.34 17.96
CA LYS A 605 -15.74 0.36 19.12
C LYS A 605 -14.73 1.25 19.86
N GLU A 606 -13.45 0.93 19.74
CA GLU A 606 -12.35 1.68 20.36
C GLU A 606 -11.95 2.95 19.60
N GLU A 607 -12.44 3.12 18.37
CA GLU A 607 -12.10 4.26 17.54
C GLU A 607 -13.04 5.43 17.82
N SER A 608 -12.51 6.64 17.94
CA SER A 608 -13.31 7.86 18.12
C SER A 608 -13.98 8.32 16.82
N SER A 609 -13.45 7.87 15.69
CA SER A 609 -13.88 8.25 14.35
C SER A 609 -13.59 7.13 13.36
N LEU A 610 -14.46 6.94 12.38
CA LEU A 610 -14.36 5.89 11.36
C LEU A 610 -14.35 6.50 9.95
N PRO A 611 -13.52 6.00 9.02
CA PRO A 611 -13.53 6.44 7.63
C PRO A 611 -14.88 6.13 6.96
N LEU A 612 -15.47 7.12 6.28
CA LEU A 612 -16.76 6.99 5.59
C LEU A 612 -16.74 5.89 4.52
N VAL A 613 -15.61 5.70 3.85
CA VAL A 613 -15.42 4.66 2.84
C VAL A 613 -15.60 3.23 3.37
N LEU A 614 -15.57 2.99 4.69
CA LEU A 614 -15.89 1.68 5.25
C LEU A 614 -17.31 1.21 4.88
N PHE A 615 -18.25 2.13 4.70
CA PHE A 615 -19.62 1.80 4.30
C PHE A 615 -19.72 1.37 2.83
N TYR A 616 -18.69 1.64 2.04
CA TYR A 616 -18.57 1.23 0.64
C TYR A 616 -17.89 -0.12 0.50
N GLN A 617 -17.36 -0.68 1.59
CA GLN A 617 -16.68 -1.97 1.61
C GLN A 617 -17.70 -3.12 1.69
N PRO A 618 -17.32 -4.33 1.24
CA PRO A 618 -18.05 -5.55 1.55
C PRO A 618 -18.35 -5.66 3.05
N THR A 619 -19.62 -5.88 3.36
CA THR A 619 -20.14 -5.89 4.72
C THR A 619 -20.76 -7.24 5.07
N SER A 620 -20.95 -7.46 6.37
CA SER A 620 -21.85 -8.47 6.92
C SER A 620 -22.89 -7.78 7.81
N LEU A 621 -24.06 -8.41 7.96
CA LEU A 621 -25.07 -7.98 8.92
C LEU A 621 -25.01 -8.92 10.13
N VAL A 622 -24.71 -8.37 11.30
CA VAL A 622 -24.74 -9.13 12.57
C VAL A 622 -25.86 -8.53 13.40
N ASP A 623 -26.88 -9.33 13.73
CA ASP A 623 -28.12 -8.86 14.36
C ASP A 623 -28.81 -7.70 13.61
N GLY A 624 -28.72 -7.69 12.28
CA GLY A 624 -29.33 -6.64 11.44
C GLY A 624 -28.57 -5.31 11.39
N HIS A 625 -27.41 -5.21 12.03
CA HIS A 625 -26.56 -4.02 11.99
C HIS A 625 -25.32 -4.20 11.13
N TRP A 626 -24.77 -3.11 10.63
CA TRP A 626 -23.60 -3.10 9.75
C TRP A 626 -22.30 -3.48 10.48
N THR A 627 -21.47 -4.25 9.79
CA THR A 627 -20.10 -4.54 10.16
C THR A 627 -19.28 -4.78 8.89
N PRO A 628 -18.22 -4.00 8.60
CA PRO A 628 -17.39 -4.26 7.44
C PRO A 628 -16.67 -5.60 7.62
N LYS A 629 -16.41 -6.32 6.53
CA LYS A 629 -15.56 -7.51 6.61
C LYS A 629 -14.14 -7.12 7.04
N ILE A 630 -13.42 -8.04 7.70
CA ILE A 630 -12.02 -7.85 8.09
C ILE A 630 -11.18 -7.58 6.82
N PRO A 631 -10.26 -6.60 6.79
CA PRO A 631 -9.47 -6.29 5.60
C PRO A 631 -8.62 -7.48 5.14
N GLY A 632 -8.66 -7.78 3.84
CA GLY A 632 -7.98 -8.91 3.21
C GLY A 632 -8.79 -10.22 3.20
N SER A 633 -10.01 -10.22 3.75
CA SER A 633 -10.89 -11.40 3.77
C SER A 633 -11.83 -11.51 2.56
N ASP A 634 -12.06 -10.41 1.84
CA ASP A 634 -12.92 -10.37 0.65
C ASP A 634 -12.21 -9.60 -0.46
N GLU A 635 -12.19 -10.17 -1.68
CA GLU A 635 -11.44 -9.62 -2.80
C GLU A 635 -12.03 -8.34 -3.39
N ARG A 636 -13.28 -8.03 -3.06
CA ARG A 636 -13.94 -6.77 -3.46
C ARG A 636 -13.57 -5.59 -2.54
N GLN A 637 -12.81 -5.84 -1.47
CA GLN A 637 -12.35 -4.78 -0.58
C GLN A 637 -11.35 -3.87 -1.30
N THR A 638 -11.45 -2.58 -1.03
CA THR A 638 -10.58 -1.55 -1.61
C THR A 638 -9.85 -0.79 -0.51
N LEU A 639 -8.96 0.10 -0.93
CA LEU A 639 -8.25 0.97 -0.01
C LEU A 639 -9.17 2.04 0.54
N ILE A 640 -8.89 2.45 1.76
CA ILE A 640 -9.59 3.53 2.43
C ILE A 640 -8.73 4.79 2.43
N HIS A 641 -9.36 5.94 2.19
CA HIS A 641 -8.67 7.23 2.13
C HIS A 641 -9.42 8.29 2.94
N PRO A 642 -8.74 9.17 3.69
CA PRO A 642 -9.39 10.21 4.49
C PRO A 642 -10.27 11.18 3.68
N MET A 643 -9.95 11.41 2.40
CA MET A 643 -10.75 12.29 1.53
C MET A 643 -12.19 11.81 1.31
N TYR A 644 -12.54 10.56 1.58
CA TYR A 644 -13.94 10.15 1.52
C TYR A 644 -14.79 10.83 2.59
N GLY A 645 -14.17 11.28 3.68
CA GLY A 645 -14.86 11.79 4.86
C GLY A 645 -14.80 10.83 6.05
N SER A 646 -15.46 11.22 7.13
CA SER A 646 -15.39 10.52 8.41
C SER A 646 -16.73 10.57 9.15
N PHE A 647 -16.97 9.55 9.96
CA PHE A 647 -18.02 9.53 10.95
C PHE A 647 -17.40 9.57 12.34
N LYS A 648 -17.96 10.39 13.22
CA LYS A 648 -17.65 10.41 14.64
C LYS A 648 -18.45 9.36 15.39
N VAL A 649 -17.80 8.63 16.28
CA VAL A 649 -18.46 7.64 17.13
C VAL A 649 -19.12 8.33 18.32
N THR A 650 -20.42 8.10 18.53
CA THR A 650 -21.22 8.70 19.62
C THR A 650 -22.15 7.68 20.26
N GLU A 651 -22.75 8.02 21.41
CA GLU A 651 -23.78 7.18 22.05
C GLU A 651 -25.04 7.00 21.20
N ARG A 652 -25.29 7.92 20.24
CA ARG A 652 -26.45 7.89 19.33
C ARG A 652 -26.21 7.06 18.07
N GLY A 653 -25.00 6.54 17.87
CA GLY A 653 -24.53 5.94 16.63
C GLY A 653 -23.39 6.74 16.00
N LEU A 654 -23.22 6.60 14.69
CA LEU A 654 -22.14 7.23 13.93
C LEU A 654 -22.64 8.53 13.28
N VAL A 655 -22.11 9.67 13.70
CA VAL A 655 -22.52 10.99 13.20
C VAL A 655 -21.56 11.44 12.10
N LEU A 656 -22.08 11.80 10.93
CA LEU A 656 -21.26 12.29 9.83
C LEU A 656 -20.58 13.61 10.20
N GLU A 657 -19.25 13.68 10.12
CA GLU A 657 -18.47 14.86 10.53
C GLU A 657 -17.91 15.60 9.32
N ASP A 658 -17.15 14.89 8.47
CA ASP A 658 -16.54 15.44 7.27
C ASP A 658 -17.03 14.71 6.01
N VAL A 659 -17.20 15.47 4.93
CA VAL A 659 -17.59 14.95 3.61
C VAL A 659 -16.79 15.68 2.55
N TYR A 660 -16.08 14.93 1.69
CA TYR A 660 -15.46 15.50 0.50
C TYR A 660 -15.79 14.63 -0.71
N GLU A 661 -16.07 15.29 -1.84
CA GLU A 661 -16.40 14.62 -3.11
C GLU A 661 -17.51 13.56 -2.97
N THR A 662 -18.39 13.72 -1.97
CA THR A 662 -19.42 12.73 -1.60
C THR A 662 -20.77 13.43 -1.43
N PHE A 663 -21.81 12.81 -1.96
CA PHE A 663 -23.13 13.40 -2.15
C PHE A 663 -24.22 12.47 -1.60
N GLY A 664 -25.28 13.06 -1.07
CA GLY A 664 -26.42 12.34 -0.51
C GLY A 664 -27.65 12.48 -1.39
N PHE A 665 -28.32 11.38 -1.71
CA PHE A 665 -29.54 11.38 -2.51
C PHE A 665 -30.65 10.60 -1.80
N VAL A 666 -31.86 11.15 -1.79
CA VAL A 666 -33.07 10.45 -1.35
C VAL A 666 -33.84 10.02 -2.58
N LEU A 667 -34.16 8.73 -2.65
CA LEU A 667 -35.03 8.13 -3.65
C LEU A 667 -36.34 7.72 -2.99
N ASP A 668 -37.47 8.19 -3.52
CA ASP A 668 -38.81 7.85 -3.02
C ASP A 668 -39.27 6.45 -3.52
N ALA A 669 -38.38 5.46 -3.39
CA ALA A 669 -38.59 4.06 -3.70
C ALA A 669 -37.45 3.21 -3.10
N ALA A 670 -37.72 1.92 -2.88
CA ALA A 670 -36.72 0.91 -2.56
C ALA A 670 -36.42 0.05 -3.81
N PRO A 671 -35.33 0.30 -4.55
CA PRO A 671 -34.98 -0.43 -5.75
C PRO A 671 -34.45 -1.83 -5.42
N ASP A 672 -35.09 -2.86 -5.98
CA ASP A 672 -34.70 -4.26 -5.83
C ASP A 672 -33.84 -4.78 -7.00
N ASP A 673 -33.82 -4.06 -8.12
CA ASP A 673 -33.05 -4.45 -9.30
C ASP A 673 -31.54 -4.39 -9.00
N ASP A 674 -30.76 -5.35 -9.48
CA ASP A 674 -29.29 -5.34 -9.36
C ASP A 674 -28.68 -4.13 -10.10
N VAL A 675 -29.34 -3.69 -11.16
CA VAL A 675 -28.95 -2.51 -11.96
C VAL A 675 -30.17 -1.65 -12.23
N PHE A 676 -30.09 -0.37 -11.86
CA PHE A 676 -31.11 0.64 -12.10
C PHE A 676 -30.47 2.02 -12.26
N ALA A 677 -31.26 3.01 -12.67
CA ALA A 677 -30.78 4.39 -12.76
C ALA A 677 -31.73 5.36 -12.07
N PHE A 678 -31.19 6.46 -11.54
CA PHE A 678 -31.99 7.60 -11.13
C PHE A 678 -31.51 8.90 -11.79
N LEU A 679 -32.47 9.81 -12.02
CA LEU A 679 -32.23 11.11 -12.65
C LEU A 679 -32.28 12.23 -11.60
N ILE A 680 -31.23 13.04 -11.55
CA ILE A 680 -31.18 14.27 -10.75
C ILE A 680 -31.28 15.46 -11.68
N LYS A 681 -32.22 16.36 -11.41
CA LYS A 681 -32.37 17.59 -12.18
C LYS A 681 -31.22 18.55 -11.82
N GLY A 682 -30.37 18.84 -12.80
CA GLY A 682 -29.28 19.81 -12.69
C GLY A 682 -29.70 21.23 -13.08
N VAL A 683 -28.69 22.09 -13.28
CA VAL A 683 -28.87 23.48 -13.76
C VAL A 683 -29.27 23.47 -15.25
N GLU A 684 -30.00 24.50 -15.71
CA GLU A 684 -30.35 24.68 -17.13
C GLU A 684 -31.22 23.56 -17.76
N ASN A 685 -32.06 22.88 -16.98
CA ASN A 685 -32.88 21.73 -17.41
C ASN A 685 -32.08 20.51 -17.91
N LYS A 686 -30.78 20.42 -17.60
CA LYS A 686 -30.01 19.18 -17.78
C LYS A 686 -30.34 18.17 -16.67
N TYR A 687 -30.21 16.90 -16.96
CA TYR A 687 -30.42 15.81 -16.01
C TYR A 687 -29.16 14.97 -15.91
N TRP A 688 -28.68 14.79 -14.69
CA TRP A 688 -27.62 13.86 -14.37
C TRP A 688 -28.19 12.47 -14.19
N ARG A 689 -27.62 11.50 -14.89
CA ARG A 689 -28.04 10.10 -14.81
C ARG A 689 -27.02 9.31 -14.00
N TYR A 690 -27.48 8.76 -12.88
CA TYR A 690 -26.69 7.87 -12.03
C TYR A 690 -27.14 6.44 -12.28
N VAL A 691 -26.28 5.61 -12.87
CA VAL A 691 -26.51 4.17 -13.05
C VAL A 691 -25.90 3.46 -11.85
N ILE A 692 -26.73 2.81 -11.04
CA ILE A 692 -26.34 2.10 -9.82
C ILE A 692 -26.29 0.61 -10.12
N SER A 693 -25.21 -0.03 -9.68
CA SER A 693 -25.10 -1.48 -9.58
C SER A 693 -24.95 -1.87 -8.11
N GLN A 694 -25.75 -2.82 -7.68
CA GLN A 694 -25.78 -3.36 -6.32
C GLN A 694 -25.91 -4.88 -6.40
N GLU A 695 -25.51 -5.58 -5.34
CA GLU A 695 -25.93 -6.97 -5.15
C GLU A 695 -27.30 -6.94 -4.48
N ALA A 696 -28.35 -7.44 -5.15
CA ALA A 696 -29.64 -7.62 -4.51
C ALA A 696 -29.49 -8.65 -3.36
N GLY A 697 -29.23 -8.14 -2.16
CA GLY A 697 -29.38 -8.93 -0.95
C GLY A 697 -30.82 -9.43 -0.88
N THR A 698 -31.01 -10.72 -0.64
CA THR A 698 -32.28 -11.21 -0.10
C THR A 698 -32.53 -10.46 1.20
N VAL A 699 -33.39 -9.43 1.17
CA VAL A 699 -33.86 -8.76 2.39
C VAL A 699 -34.32 -9.88 3.32
N PRO A 700 -33.77 -10.00 4.54
CA PRO A 700 -34.16 -11.06 5.46
C PRO A 700 -35.68 -11.07 5.59
N SER A 701 -36.29 -12.23 5.37
CA SER A 701 -37.74 -12.41 5.44
C SER A 701 -38.25 -11.94 6.80
N GLY A 702 -38.88 -10.76 6.86
CA GLY A 702 -39.43 -10.19 8.10
C GLY A 702 -39.23 -8.69 8.32
N GLN A 703 -38.32 -8.01 7.60
CA GLN A 703 -38.17 -6.55 7.70
C GLN A 703 -39.16 -5.82 6.77
N GLN A 704 -39.88 -4.84 7.33
CA GLN A 704 -40.71 -3.91 6.57
C GLN A 704 -39.80 -3.04 5.70
N ARG A 705 -40.00 -3.05 4.38
CA ARG A 705 -39.18 -2.23 3.47
C ARG A 705 -39.42 -0.75 3.72
N ALA A 706 -38.32 0.02 3.75
CA ALA A 706 -38.41 1.47 3.82
C ALA A 706 -39.13 2.01 2.57
N ALA A 707 -40.02 2.99 2.76
CA ALA A 707 -40.73 3.65 1.66
C ALA A 707 -39.79 4.55 0.84
N GLN A 708 -38.69 4.98 1.44
CA GLN A 708 -37.65 5.82 0.85
C GLN A 708 -36.27 5.22 1.13
N THR A 709 -35.34 5.45 0.21
CA THR A 709 -33.97 4.95 0.30
C THR A 709 -33.01 6.13 0.19
N PHE A 710 -31.98 6.13 1.02
CA PHE A 710 -30.91 7.11 1.00
C PHE A 710 -29.65 6.51 0.37
N PHE A 711 -28.99 7.26 -0.51
CA PHE A 711 -27.74 6.90 -1.15
C PHE A 711 -26.66 7.90 -0.76
N LEU A 712 -25.49 7.39 -0.40
CA LEU A 712 -24.29 8.18 -0.18
C LEU A 712 -23.27 7.79 -1.26
N LEU A 713 -23.03 8.67 -2.24
CA LEU A 713 -22.24 8.40 -3.45
C LEU A 713 -21.00 9.27 -3.49
N SER A 714 -19.82 8.69 -3.78
CA SER A 714 -18.55 9.42 -3.82
C SER A 714 -17.91 9.45 -5.20
N ASN A 715 -17.54 10.63 -5.69
CA ASN A 715 -16.81 10.83 -6.95
C ASN A 715 -15.32 10.45 -6.84
N LEU A 716 -14.88 9.94 -5.68
CA LEU A 716 -13.55 9.36 -5.54
C LEU A 716 -13.56 7.96 -6.14
N CYS A 717 -12.68 7.74 -7.12
CA CYS A 717 -12.62 6.48 -7.84
C CYS A 717 -12.19 5.36 -6.88
N ALA A 718 -12.97 4.27 -6.89
CA ALA A 718 -12.41 2.95 -6.67
C ALA A 718 -11.20 2.83 -7.59
N THR A 719 -10.09 2.28 -7.14
CA THR A 719 -8.91 2.25 -8.01
C THR A 719 -9.17 1.41 -9.28
N ASP A 720 -10.33 0.69 -9.38
CA ASP A 720 -10.78 -0.22 -10.43
C ASP A 720 -11.93 0.27 -11.30
N GLY A 721 -11.62 0.62 -12.53
CA GLY A 721 -12.62 0.76 -13.58
C GLY A 721 -13.28 2.12 -13.63
N SER A 722 -14.40 2.18 -14.38
CA SER A 722 -15.18 3.40 -14.61
C SER A 722 -16.08 3.76 -13.45
N ASN A 723 -16.27 2.83 -12.51
CA ASN A 723 -17.29 2.93 -11.48
C ASN A 723 -16.75 3.62 -10.23
N TYR A 724 -17.62 4.41 -9.62
CA TYR A 724 -17.43 5.08 -8.36
C TYR A 724 -18.08 4.27 -7.22
N HIS A 725 -17.64 4.53 -5.98
CA HIS A 725 -18.15 3.84 -4.80
C HIS A 725 -19.30 4.61 -4.13
N GLY A 726 -20.27 3.88 -3.59
CA GLY A 726 -21.30 4.43 -2.75
C GLY A 726 -21.88 3.39 -1.78
N ALA A 727 -22.88 3.81 -1.03
CA ALA A 727 -23.68 2.93 -0.20
C ALA A 727 -25.16 3.34 -0.21
N ARG A 728 -26.00 2.33 0.00
CA ARG A 728 -27.45 2.44 0.11
C ARG A 728 -27.88 2.20 1.56
N PHE A 729 -28.83 2.98 2.00
CA PHE A 729 -29.33 2.99 3.37
C PHE A 729 -30.86 3.11 3.40
N ALA A 730 -31.47 2.46 4.38
CA ALA A 730 -32.85 2.70 4.77
C ALA A 730 -32.93 3.99 5.60
N ILE A 731 -33.96 4.80 5.36
CA ILE A 731 -34.28 5.93 6.23
C ILE A 731 -35.12 5.42 7.40
N VAL A 732 -34.61 5.57 8.62
CA VAL A 732 -35.27 5.11 9.85
C VAL A 732 -36.11 6.24 10.46
N GLN A 733 -35.55 7.44 10.48
CA GLN A 733 -36.20 8.63 11.03
C GLN A 733 -35.74 9.87 10.27
N GLU A 734 -36.68 10.75 9.92
CA GLU A 734 -36.40 12.01 9.24
C GLU A 734 -37.03 13.16 10.03
N GLU A 735 -36.19 14.08 10.48
CA GLU A 735 -36.56 15.34 11.15
C GLU A 735 -35.99 16.54 10.38
N SER A 736 -36.36 17.76 10.78
CA SER A 736 -35.96 18.97 10.05
C SER A 736 -34.45 19.22 10.01
N GLU A 737 -33.73 18.77 11.03
CA GLU A 737 -32.28 18.96 11.23
C GLU A 737 -31.52 17.65 11.45
N GLU A 738 -32.20 16.51 11.34
CA GLU A 738 -31.61 15.20 11.61
C GLU A 738 -32.17 14.15 10.65
N LEU A 739 -31.30 13.30 10.12
CA LEU A 739 -31.66 12.15 9.32
C LEU A 739 -30.95 10.91 9.87
N THR A 740 -31.73 9.96 10.38
CA THR A 740 -31.22 8.69 10.90
C THR A 740 -31.40 7.61 9.85
N ILE A 741 -30.29 6.96 9.50
CA ILE A 741 -30.21 5.96 8.44
C ILE A 741 -29.67 4.63 8.99
N GLN A 742 -29.98 3.53 8.30
CA GLN A 742 -29.44 2.20 8.57
C GLN A 742 -28.83 1.65 7.28
N HIS A 743 -27.59 1.17 7.34
CA HIS A 743 -26.88 0.65 6.17
C HIS A 743 -27.55 -0.63 5.65
N GLU A 744 -27.74 -0.70 4.34
CA GLU A 744 -28.31 -1.87 3.67
C GLU A 744 -27.26 -2.58 2.80
N ALA A 745 -26.58 -1.85 1.91
CA ALA A 745 -25.65 -2.45 0.97
C ALA A 745 -24.62 -1.43 0.44
N PRO A 746 -23.36 -1.83 0.18
CA PRO A 746 -22.48 -1.06 -0.68
C PRO A 746 -23.01 -1.06 -2.12
N VAL A 747 -22.72 -0.02 -2.89
CA VAL A 747 -23.11 0.09 -4.30
C VAL A 747 -21.95 0.62 -5.15
N LEU A 748 -21.96 0.29 -6.43
CA LEU A 748 -21.12 0.90 -7.45
C LEU A 748 -21.98 1.79 -8.34
N TYR A 749 -21.42 2.88 -8.87
CA TYR A 749 -22.17 3.74 -9.77
C TYR A 749 -21.37 4.39 -10.89
N ASN A 750 -22.06 4.81 -11.95
CA ASN A 750 -21.55 5.69 -12.99
C ASN A 750 -22.43 6.93 -13.11
N CYS A 751 -21.84 8.09 -13.37
CA CYS A 751 -22.56 9.34 -13.60
C CYS A 751 -22.38 9.81 -15.04
N PHE A 752 -23.48 10.20 -15.70
CA PHE A 752 -23.47 10.73 -17.06
C PHE A 752 -24.18 12.08 -17.13
N ASP A 753 -23.53 13.01 -17.84
CA ASP A 753 -23.92 14.42 -18.02
C ASP A 753 -25.01 14.61 -19.09
N ASP A 754 -25.00 13.79 -20.15
CA ASP A 754 -25.90 13.90 -21.30
C ASP A 754 -26.52 12.54 -21.64
N VAL A 755 -27.86 12.46 -21.54
CA VAL A 755 -28.63 11.27 -21.90
C VAL A 755 -28.70 11.14 -23.43
N VAL A 756 -27.74 10.45 -24.04
CA VAL A 756 -27.91 9.86 -25.37
C VAL A 756 -28.30 8.39 -25.20
N THR A 757 -29.61 8.16 -25.14
CA THR A 757 -30.30 6.85 -25.22
C THR A 757 -30.07 5.86 -24.06
N PRO A 758 -31.12 5.15 -23.59
CA PRO A 758 -30.97 4.04 -22.64
C PRO A 758 -30.04 2.97 -23.24
N ARG A 759 -28.94 2.65 -22.54
CA ARG A 759 -28.12 1.48 -22.85
C ARG A 759 -28.69 0.26 -22.10
N GLY A 760 -29.95 -0.11 -22.33
CA GLY A 760 -30.51 -1.35 -21.79
C GLY A 760 -31.95 -1.28 -21.26
N SER A 761 -32.37 -2.37 -20.61
CA SER A 761 -33.70 -2.61 -20.03
C SER A 761 -33.82 -2.19 -18.54
N GLU A 762 -32.87 -1.40 -18.04
CA GLU A 762 -32.80 -0.99 -16.63
C GLU A 762 -33.92 -0.04 -16.21
N ARG A 763 -34.42 -0.18 -14.98
CA ARG A 763 -35.49 0.66 -14.43
C ARG A 763 -34.97 2.07 -14.14
N ILE A 764 -35.74 3.09 -14.51
CA ILE A 764 -35.36 4.50 -14.30
C ILE A 764 -36.29 5.14 -13.28
N TYR A 765 -35.70 5.77 -12.26
CA TYR A 765 -36.39 6.52 -11.22
C TYR A 765 -36.20 8.03 -11.43
N THR A 766 -37.28 8.79 -11.36
CA THR A 766 -37.26 10.25 -11.59
C THR A 766 -37.61 11.07 -10.34
N ASN A 767 -38.16 10.44 -9.30
CA ASN A 767 -38.48 11.10 -8.04
C ASN A 767 -37.31 10.93 -7.05
N CYS A 768 -36.21 11.62 -7.34
CA CYS A 768 -34.99 11.60 -6.54
C CYS A 768 -34.53 13.03 -6.25
N LYS A 769 -34.01 13.27 -5.03
CA LYS A 769 -33.61 14.59 -4.54
C LYS A 769 -32.23 14.53 -3.91
N GLU A 770 -31.39 15.53 -4.20
CA GLU A 770 -30.10 15.70 -3.53
C GLU A 770 -30.30 16.35 -2.15
N VAL A 771 -29.60 15.84 -1.14
CA VAL A 771 -29.56 16.39 0.22
C VAL A 771 -28.51 17.49 0.29
N ALA A 772 -28.88 18.69 -0.14
CA ALA A 772 -27.97 19.84 -0.24
C ALA A 772 -27.36 20.33 1.10
N ARG A 773 -27.82 19.80 2.25
CA ARG A 773 -27.31 20.13 3.60
C ARG A 773 -26.30 19.12 4.14
N LEU A 774 -25.96 18.07 3.38
CA LEU A 774 -25.03 17.04 3.83
C LEU A 774 -23.67 17.65 4.25
N GLY A 775 -23.19 17.28 5.44
CA GLY A 775 -21.93 17.78 6.01
C GLY A 775 -21.94 19.28 6.40
N LYS A 776 -23.09 19.95 6.38
CA LYS A 776 -23.22 21.37 6.80
C LYS A 776 -23.64 21.45 8.26
N ARG A 777 -23.14 22.48 8.96
CA ARG A 777 -23.55 22.77 10.36
C ARG A 777 -25.07 22.92 10.46
N GLY A 778 -25.67 22.26 11.46
CA GLY A 778 -27.11 22.28 11.72
C GLY A 778 -27.92 21.22 10.96
N PHE A 779 -27.24 20.21 10.41
CA PHE A 779 -27.89 19.01 9.87
C PHE A 779 -27.05 17.78 10.22
N ASP A 780 -27.59 16.91 11.06
CA ASP A 780 -26.92 15.69 11.50
C ASP A 780 -27.40 14.48 10.69
N LEU A 781 -26.46 13.80 10.00
CA LEU A 781 -26.71 12.47 9.44
C LEU A 781 -26.19 11.44 10.44
N ILE A 782 -27.09 10.64 10.99
CA ILE A 782 -26.78 9.64 12.02
C ILE A 782 -26.96 8.25 11.41
N LEU A 783 -25.92 7.45 11.41
CA LEU A 783 -26.00 6.05 11.05
C LEU A 783 -26.21 5.21 12.32
N ASP A 784 -27.33 4.49 12.33
CA ASP A 784 -27.66 3.52 13.37
C ASP A 784 -26.88 2.21 13.14
N ILE A 785 -25.91 1.97 14.02
CA ILE A 785 -25.12 0.73 14.08
C ILE A 785 -25.56 -0.20 15.22
N GLY A 786 -26.67 0.12 15.90
CA GLY A 786 -27.20 -0.61 17.04
C GLY A 786 -26.44 -0.38 18.35
N THR A 787 -27.12 -0.59 19.48
CA THR A 787 -26.52 -0.56 20.82
C THR A 787 -25.80 -1.89 21.11
N CYS A 788 -24.59 -2.07 20.59
CA CYS A 788 -23.81 -3.27 20.89
C CYS A 788 -23.12 -3.17 22.26
N ILE A 789 -23.70 -3.86 23.26
CA ILE A 789 -23.08 -4.19 24.56
C ILE A 789 -21.99 -5.25 24.34
N LEU A 790 -20.95 -4.92 23.58
CA LEU A 790 -19.74 -5.75 23.46
C LEU A 790 -18.64 -5.20 24.36
N ALA A 791 -17.94 -6.09 25.05
CA ALA A 791 -16.74 -5.74 25.80
C ALA A 791 -15.68 -5.21 24.82
N VAL A 792 -14.90 -4.24 25.29
CA VAL A 792 -13.79 -3.66 24.54
C VAL A 792 -12.52 -4.46 24.83
N PRO A 793 -11.73 -4.85 23.82
CA PRO A 793 -10.44 -5.46 24.07
C PRO A 793 -9.47 -4.44 24.71
N SER A 794 -8.71 -4.91 25.68
CA SER A 794 -7.60 -4.26 26.33
C SER A 794 -6.52 -3.89 25.31
N ARG A 795 -5.99 -2.66 25.44
CA ARG A 795 -4.82 -2.22 24.66
C ARG A 795 -3.53 -2.73 25.30
N TYR A 796 -2.52 -3.13 24.51
CA TYR A 796 -1.23 -3.60 25.04
C TYR A 796 -0.55 -2.57 25.96
N LYS A 797 -0.78 -1.28 25.69
CA LYS A 797 -0.38 -0.17 26.58
C LYS A 797 -0.87 -0.31 28.03
N ARG A 798 -2.05 -0.90 28.27
CA ARG A 798 -2.57 -1.13 29.63
C ARG A 798 -1.79 -2.22 30.37
N TYR A 799 -1.27 -3.22 29.65
CA TYR A 799 -0.42 -4.29 30.19
C TYR A 799 1.03 -3.82 30.44
N ALA A 800 1.60 -3.04 29.53
CA ALA A 800 2.97 -2.52 29.70
C ALA A 800 3.12 -1.66 30.98
N LYS A 801 2.06 -0.99 31.44
CA LYS A 801 2.02 -0.25 32.71
C LYS A 801 2.04 -1.13 33.98
N GLN A 802 1.78 -2.42 33.85
CA GLN A 802 1.74 -3.36 34.98
C GLN A 802 3.01 -4.20 35.10
N GLU A 803 3.77 -4.37 34.01
CA GLU A 803 5.01 -5.17 33.98
C GLU A 803 6.32 -4.37 33.90
N LEU A 804 6.28 -3.11 33.43
CA LEU A 804 7.36 -2.12 33.61
C LEU A 804 7.13 -1.35 34.91
#